data_AF-A0A344L154-F1
#
_entry.id   AF-A0A344L154-F1
#
_cell.length_a   1.000
_cell.length_b   1.000
_cell.length_c   1.000
_cell.angle_alpha   90.00
_cell.angle_beta   90.00
_cell.angle_gamma   90.00
#
_symmetry.space_group_name_H-M   'P 1'
#
loop_
_entity.id
_entity.type
_entity.pdbx_description
1 polymer ?
#
loop_
_entity_poly.entity_id
_entity_poly.type
_entity_poly.pdbx_seq_one_letter_code
_entity_poly.pdbx_strand_id
1 'polypeptide(L)'
;MDWLLIPFEVSFVQRALVAGVLVSVVCALVGTWVVLRGMAFIGDAMAHGMLPGVAIASLAGVNPLFGAALSAGAMALGVTALGRSRRLSQDTAIGLLFVGMLAAGVIIVSHSQSFAVDLTAFLFGDVLAVGPGDLALLAGALVVVAVVSLLGYRSFTALTFDARKARTLGLRPGLANAVLLALVTLTIVASFRVVGTLLVFGLLIAPAAAATFWARRITTIMLVAALLGVLATVTGLVVSWHWGTAAGATIAATAVLLFFASALLSAARRRKRWGAGALAAVSLFATACAPEPEPAAPAAEVPHGYVEGAEETAEAQSRLVVADAGTGAVRVVDLITEQVHPAGQVDGVRAITGDGRFAYLTGRDDSVRVVDSGSWMVDHGDHVHYYRAAVREVGVAPGKQALGAYSDPAVTAVSYPDGTAILLDRARLDKGEITELGKIAHGPHPGIAVPYGEKVLASDGSRGVRVHDRQGNAVSDIEPACPELQGQAVTRRGVVFGCADGALLVTEKDGVFAGEKIPYPQEVPPQERATKFTHRPGSTTLAAPAGENAVWSLDVSRRAWSRVATGPVAAVNAVGEGAPLLVLTRDGVLRAYDETTGQERAQAPLMPDATGAAIQVDTTRAYVNNPASGEVYEIDYNDNLRRARTFTVEGKASYFVETGR
;
A
#
# COMPACT_ATOMS: atom_id res chain seq x y z
N MET A 1 -6.99 35.74 8.59
CA MET A 1 -5.61 35.38 8.17
C MET A 1 -5.27 33.97 8.65
N ASP A 2 -5.80 33.56 9.81
CA ASP A 2 -5.63 32.23 10.42
C ASP A 2 -5.98 31.07 9.47
N TRP A 3 -7.06 31.16 8.68
CA TRP A 3 -7.45 30.14 7.68
C TRP A 3 -6.34 29.74 6.68
N LEU A 4 -5.47 30.69 6.31
CA LEU A 4 -4.36 30.44 5.38
C LEU A 4 -3.08 29.97 6.08
N LEU A 5 -2.93 30.26 7.37
CA LEU A 5 -1.69 30.02 8.12
C LEU A 5 -1.75 28.76 9.00
N ILE A 6 -2.95 28.32 9.41
CA ILE A 6 -3.18 27.09 10.18
C ILE A 6 -2.43 25.86 9.61
N PRO A 7 -2.45 25.58 8.29
CA PRO A 7 -1.73 24.43 7.76
C PRO A 7 -0.22 24.48 8.01
N PHE A 8 0.36 25.68 8.06
CA PHE A 8 1.81 25.89 8.17
C PHE A 8 2.30 25.98 9.62
N GLU A 9 1.44 25.85 10.62
CA GLU A 9 1.86 25.69 12.02
C GLU A 9 2.42 24.28 12.27
N VAL A 10 2.07 23.32 11.41
CA VAL A 10 2.47 21.92 11.54
C VAL A 10 3.80 21.66 10.82
N SER A 11 4.74 21.05 11.53
CA SER A 11 6.13 20.89 11.07
C SER A 11 6.28 20.07 9.79
N PHE A 12 5.42 19.08 9.55
CA PHE A 12 5.48 18.29 8.31
C PHE A 12 4.98 19.07 7.08
N VAL A 13 3.97 19.93 7.23
CA VAL A 13 3.48 20.80 6.14
C VAL A 13 4.51 21.89 5.81
N GLN A 14 5.26 22.38 6.80
CA GLN A 14 6.40 23.27 6.55
C GLN A 14 7.49 22.59 5.69
N ARG A 15 7.83 21.33 6.00
CA ARG A 15 8.78 20.55 5.19
C ARG A 15 8.25 20.30 3.78
N ALA A 16 6.96 19.96 3.66
CA ALA A 16 6.27 19.82 2.37
C ALA A 16 6.35 21.10 1.52
N LEU A 17 6.12 22.26 2.14
CA LEU A 17 6.23 23.56 1.48
C LEU A 17 7.66 23.83 0.99
N VAL A 18 8.66 23.63 1.86
CA VAL A 18 10.08 23.85 1.48
C VAL A 18 10.48 22.91 0.33
N ALA A 19 10.09 21.64 0.41
CA ALA A 19 10.34 20.67 -0.66
C ALA A 19 9.67 21.09 -1.98
N GLY A 20 8.38 21.45 -1.95
CA GLY A 20 7.65 21.88 -3.14
C GLY A 20 8.19 23.17 -3.75
N VAL A 21 8.70 24.10 -2.92
CA VAL A 21 9.41 25.30 -3.40
C VAL A 21 10.72 24.93 -4.08
N LEU A 22 11.54 24.07 -3.48
CA LEU A 22 12.79 23.60 -4.08
C LEU A 22 12.52 22.93 -5.43
N VAL A 23 11.59 21.99 -5.47
CA VAL A 23 11.20 21.29 -6.71
C VAL A 23 10.69 22.28 -7.75
N SER A 24 9.83 23.22 -7.38
CA SER A 24 9.32 24.25 -8.31
C SER A 24 10.43 25.07 -8.95
N VAL A 25 11.47 25.44 -8.18
CA VAL A 25 12.61 26.21 -8.70
C VAL A 25 13.47 25.33 -9.62
N VAL A 26 13.79 24.09 -9.22
CA VAL A 26 14.57 23.16 -10.05
C VAL A 26 13.85 22.88 -11.37
N CYS A 27 12.56 22.54 -11.30
CA CYS A 27 11.73 22.27 -12.46
C CYS A 27 11.59 23.51 -13.36
N ALA A 28 11.50 24.73 -12.81
CA ALA A 28 11.44 25.94 -13.63
C ALA A 28 12.72 26.18 -14.44
N LEU A 29 13.91 25.93 -13.86
CA LEU A 29 15.19 26.10 -14.53
C LEU A 29 15.35 25.14 -15.71
N VAL A 30 15.09 23.85 -15.49
CA VAL A 30 15.25 22.83 -16.51
C VAL A 30 14.06 22.82 -17.49
N GLY A 31 12.86 22.93 -16.96
CA GLY A 31 11.59 22.96 -17.70
C GLY A 31 11.51 24.08 -18.73
N THR A 32 12.10 25.25 -18.44
CA THR A 32 12.19 26.35 -19.42
C THR A 32 12.92 25.90 -20.69
N TRP A 33 14.03 25.18 -20.57
CA TRP A 33 14.77 24.66 -21.73
C TRP A 33 14.01 23.53 -22.45
N VAL A 34 13.32 22.68 -21.69
CA VAL A 34 12.49 21.58 -22.24
C VAL A 34 11.35 22.15 -23.09
N VAL A 35 10.61 23.12 -22.56
CA VAL A 35 9.48 23.77 -23.24
C VAL A 35 9.95 24.55 -24.47
N LEU A 36 11.00 25.37 -24.35
CA LEU A 36 11.49 26.18 -25.49
C LEU A 36 12.04 25.32 -26.63
N ARG A 37 12.48 24.09 -26.37
CA ARG A 37 12.94 23.13 -27.38
C ARG A 37 11.83 22.21 -27.91
N GLY A 38 10.60 22.33 -27.42
CA GLY A 38 9.48 21.49 -27.84
C GLY A 38 9.56 20.04 -27.37
N MET A 39 10.38 19.74 -26.34
CA MET A 39 10.59 18.37 -25.85
C MET A 39 9.64 17.99 -24.71
N ALA A 40 8.39 18.45 -24.73
CA ALA A 40 7.50 18.41 -23.58
C ALA A 40 7.32 16.99 -22.99
N PHE A 41 7.28 15.96 -23.84
CA PHE A 41 7.10 14.56 -23.43
C PHE A 41 8.33 13.90 -22.79
N ILE A 42 9.49 14.56 -22.74
CA ILE A 42 10.70 13.97 -22.16
C ILE A 42 10.54 13.64 -20.67
N GLY A 43 9.74 14.44 -19.94
CA GLY A 43 9.53 14.23 -18.51
C GLY A 43 8.78 12.94 -18.21
N ASP A 44 7.68 12.71 -18.93
CA ASP A 44 6.89 11.48 -18.84
C ASP A 44 7.66 10.26 -19.36
N ALA A 45 8.42 10.46 -20.45
CA ALA A 45 9.29 9.43 -20.98
C ALA A 45 10.32 8.95 -19.95
N MET A 46 10.96 9.89 -19.24
CA MET A 46 11.92 9.60 -18.18
C MET A 46 11.26 8.94 -16.96
N ALA A 47 10.02 9.32 -16.61
CA ALA A 47 9.28 8.69 -15.52
C ALA A 47 9.14 7.17 -15.73
N HIS A 48 8.70 6.77 -16.91
CA HIS A 48 8.57 5.36 -17.28
C HIS A 48 9.93 4.71 -17.59
N GLY A 49 10.91 5.50 -18.05
CA GLY A 49 12.29 5.08 -18.18
C GLY A 49 12.97 4.73 -16.85
N MET A 50 12.49 5.22 -15.71
CA MET A 50 12.99 4.82 -14.39
C MET A 50 12.47 3.43 -13.97
N LEU A 51 11.31 3.01 -14.49
CA LEU A 51 10.57 1.84 -14.02
C LEU A 51 11.39 0.54 -14.04
N PRO A 52 12.16 0.19 -15.09
CA PRO A 52 13.00 -1.02 -15.07
C PRO A 52 14.06 -0.98 -13.97
N GLY A 53 14.65 0.18 -13.73
CA GLY A 53 15.67 0.35 -12.69
C GLY A 53 15.10 0.24 -11.30
N VAL A 54 13.97 0.89 -11.06
CA VAL A 54 13.20 0.78 -9.81
C VAL A 54 12.81 -0.68 -9.58
N ALA A 55 12.34 -1.37 -10.62
CA ALA A 55 11.98 -2.78 -10.56
C ALA A 55 13.17 -3.67 -10.15
N ILE A 56 14.30 -3.56 -10.86
CA ILE A 56 15.50 -4.35 -10.55
C ILE A 56 16.05 -4.04 -9.16
N ALA A 57 16.13 -2.77 -8.78
CA ALA A 57 16.64 -2.37 -7.46
C ALA A 57 15.75 -2.91 -6.34
N SER A 58 14.42 -2.82 -6.50
CA SER A 58 13.46 -3.32 -5.52
C SER A 58 13.54 -4.83 -5.37
N LEU A 59 13.66 -5.57 -6.48
CA LEU A 59 13.82 -7.03 -6.46
C LEU A 59 15.16 -7.48 -5.87
N ALA A 60 16.21 -6.65 -6.00
CA ALA A 60 17.53 -6.92 -5.42
C ALA A 60 17.66 -6.47 -3.95
N GLY A 61 16.62 -5.86 -3.35
CA GLY A 61 16.70 -5.28 -2.01
C GLY A 61 17.61 -4.05 -1.91
N VAL A 62 17.90 -3.39 -3.03
CA VAL A 62 18.74 -2.18 -3.12
C VAL A 62 17.86 -0.94 -3.13
N ASN A 63 18.39 0.21 -2.73
CA ASN A 63 17.67 1.48 -2.73
C ASN A 63 17.08 1.79 -4.14
N PRO A 64 15.74 1.93 -4.26
CA PRO A 64 15.07 2.21 -5.54
C PRO A 64 15.53 3.49 -6.24
N LEU A 65 16.00 4.48 -5.47
CA LEU A 65 16.54 5.73 -6.01
C LEU A 65 17.77 5.48 -6.90
N PHE A 66 18.62 4.54 -6.51
CA PHE A 66 19.81 4.18 -7.29
C PHE A 66 19.43 3.48 -8.60
N GLY A 67 18.45 2.56 -8.53
CA GLY A 67 17.88 1.91 -9.71
C GLY A 67 17.27 2.92 -10.68
N ALA A 68 16.43 3.83 -10.17
CA ALA A 68 15.84 4.92 -10.94
C ALA A 68 16.91 5.78 -11.64
N ALA A 69 17.95 6.19 -10.90
CA ALA A 69 19.06 6.99 -11.43
C ALA A 69 19.80 6.28 -12.58
N LEU A 70 20.11 4.99 -12.41
CA LEU A 70 20.82 4.20 -13.41
C LEU A 70 19.99 4.04 -14.69
N SER A 71 18.71 3.70 -14.54
CA SER A 71 17.82 3.47 -15.68
C SER A 71 17.48 4.76 -16.42
N ALA A 72 17.14 5.84 -15.72
CA ALA A 72 16.95 7.15 -16.37
C ALA A 72 18.24 7.68 -17.01
N GLY A 73 19.41 7.38 -16.43
CA GLY A 73 20.71 7.65 -17.04
C GLY A 73 20.90 6.87 -18.34
N ALA A 74 20.58 5.58 -18.36
CA ALA A 74 20.60 4.76 -19.57
C ALA A 74 19.64 5.30 -20.64
N MET A 75 18.44 5.76 -20.24
CA MET A 75 17.50 6.42 -21.14
C MET A 75 18.09 7.70 -21.74
N ALA A 76 18.65 8.59 -20.92
CA ALA A 76 19.26 9.84 -21.38
C ALA A 76 20.42 9.61 -22.35
N LEU A 77 21.25 8.60 -22.07
CA LEU A 77 22.33 8.18 -22.97
C LEU A 77 21.77 7.61 -24.28
N GLY A 78 20.73 6.77 -24.20
CA GLY A 78 20.03 6.23 -25.36
C GLY A 78 19.44 7.34 -26.25
N VAL A 79 18.69 8.28 -25.68
CA VAL A 79 18.10 9.42 -26.42
C VAL A 79 19.20 10.26 -27.06
N THR A 80 20.31 10.49 -26.34
CA THR A 80 21.47 11.21 -26.87
C THR A 80 22.13 10.47 -28.03
N ALA A 81 22.27 9.14 -27.93
CA ALA A 81 22.91 8.31 -28.95
C ALA A 81 22.05 8.20 -30.21
N LEU A 82 20.76 7.87 -30.07
CA LEU A 82 19.82 7.75 -31.19
C LEU A 82 19.57 9.11 -31.86
N GLY A 83 19.52 10.19 -31.08
CA GLY A 83 19.37 11.56 -31.57
C GLY A 83 20.55 12.10 -32.38
N ARG A 84 21.68 11.36 -32.47
CA ARG A 84 22.77 11.69 -33.41
C ARG A 84 22.46 11.28 -34.85
N SER A 85 21.51 10.37 -35.05
CA SER A 85 21.09 9.93 -36.37
C SER A 85 20.40 11.08 -37.11
N ARG A 86 20.79 11.33 -38.36
CA ARG A 86 20.06 12.30 -39.22
C ARG A 86 18.71 11.79 -39.71
N ARG A 87 18.42 10.50 -39.52
CA ARG A 87 17.20 9.83 -40.01
C ARG A 87 16.10 9.72 -38.95
N LEU A 88 16.45 9.84 -37.66
CA LEU A 88 15.51 9.73 -36.55
C LEU A 88 15.28 11.10 -35.95
N SER A 89 14.02 11.47 -35.75
CA SER A 89 13.68 12.67 -34.99
C SER A 89 13.99 12.44 -33.51
N GLN A 90 14.24 13.52 -32.76
CA GLN A 90 14.48 13.43 -31.33
C GLN A 90 13.26 12.86 -30.60
N ASP A 91 12.04 13.21 -31.03
CA ASP A 91 10.80 12.72 -30.45
C ASP A 91 10.59 11.22 -30.75
N THR A 92 10.98 10.76 -31.94
CA THR A 92 10.98 9.33 -32.27
C THR A 92 11.94 8.53 -31.38
N ALA A 93 13.13 9.08 -31.11
CA ALA A 93 14.10 8.43 -30.21
C ALA A 93 13.57 8.35 -28.77
N ILE A 94 12.93 9.42 -28.29
CA ILE A 94 12.28 9.45 -26.97
C ILE A 94 11.16 8.41 -26.91
N GLY A 95 10.25 8.39 -27.90
CA GLY A 95 9.12 7.47 -27.95
C GLY A 95 9.53 6.00 -28.02
N LEU A 96 10.54 5.66 -28.82
CA LEU A 96 11.01 4.28 -28.95
C LEU A 96 11.66 3.77 -27.64
N LEU A 97 12.46 4.61 -26.98
CA LEU A 97 13.06 4.26 -25.69
C LEU A 97 12.02 4.22 -24.58
N PHE A 98 11.04 5.12 -24.59
CA PHE A 98 9.90 5.08 -23.67
C PHE A 98 9.17 3.74 -23.74
N VAL A 99 8.71 3.34 -24.94
CA VAL A 99 7.99 2.06 -25.12
C VAL A 99 8.89 0.87 -24.75
N GLY A 100 10.15 0.88 -25.18
CA GLY A 100 11.09 -0.21 -24.92
C GLY A 100 11.41 -0.38 -23.42
N MET A 101 11.65 0.72 -22.71
CA MET A 101 11.94 0.68 -21.28
C MET A 101 10.68 0.38 -20.47
N LEU A 102 9.53 0.95 -20.84
CA LEU A 102 8.27 0.59 -20.19
C LEU A 102 7.97 -0.91 -20.33
N ALA A 103 8.10 -1.45 -21.55
CA ALA A 103 7.93 -2.88 -21.79
C ALA A 103 8.93 -3.72 -20.98
N ALA A 104 10.21 -3.33 -20.93
CA ALA A 104 11.21 -4.04 -20.14
C ALA A 104 10.85 -4.04 -18.65
N GLY A 105 10.40 -2.90 -18.11
CA GLY A 105 10.01 -2.77 -16.72
C GLY A 105 8.77 -3.60 -16.39
N VAL A 106 7.74 -3.57 -17.25
CA VAL A 106 6.55 -4.41 -17.11
C VAL A 106 6.89 -5.90 -17.19
N ILE A 107 7.78 -6.33 -18.09
CA ILE A 107 8.23 -7.73 -18.17
C ILE A 107 8.90 -8.15 -16.86
N ILE A 108 9.82 -7.33 -16.32
CA ILE A 108 10.51 -7.60 -15.05
C ILE A 108 9.49 -7.72 -13.91
N VAL A 109 8.56 -6.78 -13.82
CA VAL A 109 7.51 -6.76 -12.77
C VAL A 109 6.60 -7.98 -12.89
N SER A 110 6.07 -8.26 -14.09
CA SER A 110 5.13 -9.37 -14.34
C SER A 110 5.71 -10.76 -14.03
N HIS A 111 7.03 -10.92 -14.18
CA HIS A 111 7.69 -12.18 -13.88
C HIS A 111 8.01 -12.34 -12.38
N SER A 112 7.97 -11.24 -11.63
CA SER A 112 8.34 -11.22 -10.24
C SER A 112 7.13 -11.42 -9.33
N GLN A 113 7.21 -12.46 -8.53
CA GLN A 113 6.17 -12.83 -7.57
C GLN A 113 6.22 -11.99 -6.28
N SER A 114 7.12 -11.00 -6.17
CA SER A 114 7.40 -10.21 -4.95
C SER A 114 7.62 -8.71 -5.22
N PHE A 115 7.10 -8.16 -6.32
CA PHE A 115 7.18 -6.72 -6.57
C PHE A 115 6.09 -5.98 -5.79
N ALA A 116 6.50 -5.30 -4.72
CA ALA A 116 5.63 -4.48 -3.87
C ALA A 116 6.13 -3.02 -3.85
N VAL A 117 6.28 -2.40 -5.03
CA VAL A 117 6.46 -0.95 -5.11
C VAL A 117 5.08 -0.33 -5.10
N ASP A 118 4.83 0.53 -4.12
CA ASP A 118 3.63 1.34 -4.06
C ASP A 118 3.58 2.28 -5.28
N LEU A 119 2.76 1.91 -6.26
CA LEU A 119 2.53 2.67 -7.50
C LEU A 119 1.94 4.04 -7.19
N THR A 120 1.11 4.13 -6.15
CA THR A 120 0.50 5.37 -5.68
C THR A 120 1.58 6.30 -5.14
N ALA A 121 2.48 5.79 -4.28
CA ALA A 121 3.64 6.56 -3.81
C ALA A 121 4.60 6.93 -4.96
N PHE A 122 4.75 6.10 -5.99
CA PHE A 122 5.57 6.43 -7.16
C PHE A 122 4.95 7.52 -8.05
N LEU A 123 3.62 7.51 -8.21
CA LEU A 123 2.89 8.44 -9.05
C LEU A 123 2.71 9.80 -8.35
N PHE A 124 2.28 9.78 -7.09
CA PHE A 124 1.87 10.97 -6.33
C PHE A 124 2.88 11.42 -5.27
N GLY A 125 3.87 10.59 -4.95
CA GLY A 125 4.81 10.85 -3.87
C GLY A 125 4.14 10.86 -2.50
N ASP A 126 4.94 11.06 -1.46
CA ASP A 126 4.43 11.44 -0.14
C ASP A 126 5.06 12.77 0.27
N VAL A 127 4.40 13.85 -0.18
CA VAL A 127 4.86 15.23 0.07
C VAL A 127 4.84 15.55 1.56
N LEU A 128 3.99 14.88 2.35
CA LEU A 128 3.83 15.14 3.78
C LEU A 128 4.87 14.38 4.61
N ALA A 129 5.37 13.23 4.15
CA ALA A 129 6.42 12.45 4.82
C ALA A 129 7.87 12.90 4.55
N VAL A 130 8.08 14.10 4.00
CA VAL A 130 9.42 14.61 3.67
C VAL A 130 10.33 14.71 4.89
N GLY A 131 11.50 14.06 4.80
CA GLY A 131 12.55 14.12 5.80
C GLY A 131 13.62 15.19 5.54
N PRO A 132 14.52 15.45 6.51
CA PRO A 132 15.63 16.40 6.36
C PRO A 132 16.62 15.98 5.26
N GLY A 133 16.84 14.68 5.09
CA GLY A 133 17.74 14.14 4.06
C GLY A 133 17.24 14.44 2.64
N ASP A 134 15.93 14.37 2.42
CA ASP A 134 15.31 14.67 1.13
C ASP A 134 15.45 16.15 0.77
N LEU A 135 15.28 17.04 1.76
CA LEU A 135 15.50 18.48 1.57
C LEU A 135 16.96 18.80 1.20
N ALA A 136 17.93 18.13 1.85
CA ALA A 136 19.34 18.30 1.52
C ALA A 136 19.66 17.81 0.10
N LEU A 137 19.08 16.68 -0.32
CA LEU A 137 19.22 16.15 -1.67
C LEU A 137 18.63 17.11 -2.71
N LEU A 138 17.42 17.63 -2.49
CA LEU A 138 16.77 18.60 -3.37
C LEU A 138 17.55 19.92 -3.45
N ALA A 139 18.05 20.42 -2.32
CA ALA A 139 18.88 21.63 -2.29
C ALA A 139 20.20 21.43 -3.04
N GLY A 140 20.86 20.28 -2.87
CA GLY A 140 22.06 19.92 -3.62
C GLY A 140 21.80 19.83 -5.14
N ALA A 141 20.71 19.16 -5.53
CA ALA A 141 20.28 19.08 -6.93
C ALA A 141 20.00 20.47 -7.52
N LEU A 142 19.36 21.37 -6.77
CA LEU A 142 19.12 22.76 -7.18
C LEU A 142 20.42 23.51 -7.44
N VAL A 143 21.41 23.41 -6.54
CA VAL A 143 22.70 24.07 -6.72
C VAL A 143 23.39 23.56 -7.99
N VAL A 144 23.42 22.24 -8.20
CA VAL A 144 24.02 21.65 -9.41
C VAL A 144 23.30 22.12 -10.67
N VAL A 145 21.96 22.04 -10.68
CA VAL A 145 21.14 22.48 -11.82
C VAL A 145 21.34 23.97 -12.12
N ALA A 146 21.38 24.82 -11.10
CA ALA A 146 21.58 26.25 -11.26
C ALA A 146 22.97 26.58 -11.81
N VAL A 147 24.04 25.98 -11.25
CA VAL A 147 25.42 26.20 -11.70
C VAL A 147 25.60 25.73 -13.14
N VAL A 148 25.17 24.51 -13.48
CA VAL A 148 25.30 23.98 -14.83
C VAL A 148 24.44 24.76 -15.82
N SER A 149 23.24 25.22 -15.43
CA SER A 149 22.40 26.08 -16.26
C SER A 149 23.03 27.44 -16.53
N LEU A 150 23.72 28.02 -15.54
CA LEU A 150 24.43 29.29 -15.66
C LEU A 150 25.64 29.15 -16.61
N LEU A 151 26.50 28.15 -16.37
CA LEU A 151 27.68 27.89 -17.20
C LEU A 151 27.29 27.48 -18.63
N GLY A 152 26.22 26.70 -18.76
CA GLY A 152 25.69 26.19 -20.02
C GLY A 152 24.79 27.18 -20.79
N TYR A 153 24.44 28.33 -20.21
CA TYR A 153 23.41 29.24 -20.74
C TYR A 153 23.61 29.59 -22.22
N ARG A 154 24.83 29.95 -22.62
CA ARG A 154 25.16 30.30 -24.02
C ARG A 154 24.97 29.10 -24.96
N SER A 155 25.37 27.91 -24.52
CA SER A 155 25.27 26.67 -25.29
C SER A 155 23.82 26.20 -25.44
N PHE A 156 23.03 26.24 -24.36
CA PHE A 156 21.62 25.87 -24.38
C PHE A 156 20.79 26.86 -25.21
N THR A 157 21.06 28.16 -25.10
CA THR A 157 20.42 29.18 -25.93
C THR A 157 20.69 28.93 -27.41
N ALA A 158 21.96 28.73 -27.79
CA ALA A 158 22.31 28.47 -29.19
C ALA A 158 21.66 27.18 -29.72
N LEU A 159 21.64 26.12 -28.91
CA LEU A 159 21.00 24.85 -29.25
C LEU A 159 19.48 24.95 -29.41
N THR A 160 18.83 25.85 -28.67
CA THR A 160 17.37 26.05 -28.72
C THR A 160 16.92 26.66 -30.05
N PHE A 161 17.75 27.51 -30.67
CA PHE A 161 17.42 28.14 -31.95
C PHE A 161 17.83 27.30 -33.17
N ASP A 162 19.11 26.89 -33.26
CA ASP A 162 19.59 26.06 -34.38
C ASP A 162 20.93 25.36 -34.03
N ALA A 163 20.95 24.03 -34.10
CA ALA A 163 22.14 23.22 -33.81
C ALA A 163 23.32 23.42 -34.81
N ARG A 164 23.05 23.83 -36.06
CA ARG A 164 24.08 24.24 -37.04
C ARG A 164 24.67 25.59 -36.67
N LYS A 165 23.84 26.55 -36.24
CA LYS A 165 24.31 27.87 -35.79
C LYS A 165 25.16 27.77 -34.52
N ALA A 166 24.82 26.87 -33.61
CA ALA A 166 25.65 26.56 -32.45
C ALA A 166 27.05 26.04 -32.85
N ARG A 167 27.13 25.15 -33.86
CA ARG A 167 28.40 24.64 -34.39
C ARG A 167 29.26 25.74 -35.01
N THR A 168 28.68 26.65 -35.80
CA THR A 168 29.42 27.76 -36.41
C THR A 168 29.96 28.77 -35.39
N LEU A 169 29.33 28.85 -34.20
CA LEU A 169 29.80 29.67 -33.08
C LEU A 169 30.88 28.98 -32.22
N GLY A 170 31.42 27.84 -32.66
CA GLY A 170 32.42 27.06 -31.93
C GLY A 170 31.88 26.27 -30.74
N LEU A 171 30.56 26.17 -30.60
CA LEU A 171 29.92 25.44 -29.49
C LEU A 171 29.71 23.97 -29.85
N ARG A 172 29.55 23.12 -28.83
CA ARG A 172 29.36 21.67 -28.96
C ARG A 172 27.89 21.29 -28.72
N PRO A 173 26.98 21.40 -29.72
CA PRO A 173 25.54 21.17 -29.50
C PRO A 173 25.20 19.75 -29.04
N GLY A 174 25.97 18.74 -29.46
CA GLY A 174 25.76 17.37 -28.98
C GLY A 174 26.04 17.20 -27.49
N LEU A 175 27.09 17.86 -26.98
CA LEU A 175 27.38 17.90 -25.54
C LEU A 175 26.32 18.70 -24.79
N ALA A 176 25.90 19.84 -25.33
CA ALA A 176 24.85 20.66 -24.72
C ALA A 176 23.52 19.90 -24.61
N ASN A 177 23.15 19.10 -25.62
CA ASN A 177 21.96 18.24 -25.56
C ASN A 177 22.10 17.15 -24.49
N ALA A 178 23.26 16.49 -24.43
CA ALA A 178 23.53 15.46 -23.42
C ALA A 178 23.47 16.02 -21.99
N VAL A 179 24.08 17.18 -21.76
CA VAL A 179 24.05 17.86 -20.46
C VAL A 179 22.62 18.28 -20.11
N LEU A 180 21.84 18.81 -21.07
CA LEU A 180 20.45 19.17 -20.82
C LEU A 180 19.61 17.95 -20.43
N LEU A 181 19.75 16.82 -21.14
CA LEU A 181 19.06 15.58 -20.77
C LEU A 181 19.52 15.06 -19.40
N ALA A 182 20.80 15.18 -19.06
CA ALA A 182 21.29 14.83 -17.73
C ALA A 182 20.70 15.72 -16.63
N LEU A 183 20.50 17.02 -16.88
CA LEU A 183 19.82 17.93 -15.94
C LEU A 183 18.34 17.58 -15.76
N VAL A 184 17.65 17.18 -16.84
CA VAL A 184 16.28 16.66 -16.78
C VAL A 184 16.23 15.39 -15.93
N THR A 185 17.09 14.42 -16.22
CA THR A 185 17.20 13.17 -15.46
C THR A 185 17.48 13.44 -13.99
N LEU A 186 18.48 14.28 -13.67
CA LEU A 186 18.80 14.66 -12.29
C LEU A 186 17.60 15.30 -11.57
N THR A 187 16.91 16.22 -12.25
CA THR A 187 15.72 16.89 -11.68
C THR A 187 14.63 15.89 -11.35
N ILE A 188 14.34 14.96 -12.26
CA ILE A 188 13.29 13.96 -12.09
C ILE A 188 13.66 12.97 -10.99
N VAL A 189 14.88 12.42 -11.03
CA VAL A 189 15.38 11.44 -10.06
C VAL A 189 15.46 12.03 -8.65
N ALA A 190 15.91 13.28 -8.50
CA ALA A 190 16.00 13.92 -7.19
C ALA A 190 14.62 14.26 -6.59
N SER A 191 13.59 14.44 -7.44
CA SER A 191 12.28 14.94 -7.01
C SER A 191 11.21 13.85 -6.90
N PHE A 192 11.28 12.76 -7.68
CA PHE A 192 10.17 11.79 -7.77
C PHE A 192 9.84 11.10 -6.44
N ARG A 193 10.84 10.81 -5.60
CA ARG A 193 10.60 10.18 -4.29
C ARG A 193 9.79 11.08 -3.35
N VAL A 194 9.99 12.39 -3.46
CA VAL A 194 9.39 13.39 -2.58
C VAL A 194 7.99 13.76 -3.02
N VAL A 195 7.82 14.04 -4.32
CA VAL A 195 6.59 14.63 -4.85
C VAL A 195 5.89 13.77 -5.90
N GLY A 196 6.46 12.62 -6.27
CA GLY A 196 5.90 11.73 -7.28
C GLY A 196 6.26 12.17 -8.70
N THR A 197 6.19 11.22 -9.63
CA THR A 197 6.49 11.46 -11.04
C THR A 197 5.48 12.40 -11.71
N LEU A 198 4.19 12.32 -11.32
CA LEU A 198 3.12 13.15 -11.88
C LEU A 198 3.33 14.64 -11.58
N LEU A 199 3.60 14.97 -10.31
CA LEU A 199 3.79 16.36 -9.91
C LEU A 199 5.07 16.94 -10.51
N VAL A 200 6.15 16.16 -10.54
CA VAL A 200 7.40 16.58 -11.19
C VAL A 200 7.15 16.94 -12.65
N PHE A 201 6.43 16.10 -13.39
CA PHE A 201 6.07 16.39 -14.79
C PHE A 201 5.22 17.67 -14.90
N GLY A 202 4.20 17.82 -14.06
CA GLY A 202 3.35 19.01 -14.01
C GLY A 202 4.15 20.30 -13.78
N LEU A 203 5.04 20.31 -12.78
CA LEU A 203 5.88 21.47 -12.44
C LEU A 203 7.01 21.72 -13.46
N LEU A 204 7.47 20.68 -14.15
CA LEU A 204 8.48 20.82 -15.21
C LEU A 204 7.91 21.51 -16.45
N ILE A 205 6.64 21.26 -16.79
CA ILE A 205 6.05 21.74 -18.05
C ILE A 205 5.13 22.96 -17.85
N ALA A 206 4.13 22.87 -16.96
CA ALA A 206 3.04 23.84 -16.92
C ALA A 206 3.50 25.26 -16.52
N PRO A 207 4.30 25.48 -15.45
CA PRO A 207 4.77 26.82 -15.09
C PRO A 207 5.67 27.45 -16.15
N ALA A 208 6.55 26.65 -16.77
CA ALA A 208 7.44 27.10 -17.84
C ALA A 208 6.67 27.50 -19.09
N ALA A 209 5.69 26.68 -19.51
CA ALA A 209 4.80 26.99 -20.63
C ALA A 209 3.96 28.25 -20.33
N ALA A 210 3.43 28.37 -19.11
CA ALA A 210 2.64 29.52 -18.68
C ALA A 210 3.46 30.82 -18.73
N ALA A 211 4.73 30.77 -18.35
CA ALA A 211 5.63 31.93 -18.34
C ALA A 211 5.93 32.47 -19.75
N THR A 212 5.90 31.64 -20.79
CA THR A 212 6.17 32.06 -22.18
C THR A 212 5.17 33.10 -22.72
N PHE A 213 3.96 33.17 -22.16
CA PHE A 213 2.97 34.17 -22.55
C PHE A 213 3.30 35.59 -22.07
N TRP A 214 4.13 35.73 -21.03
CA TRP A 214 4.38 37.00 -20.33
C TRP A 214 5.80 37.51 -20.52
N ALA A 215 6.76 36.62 -20.78
CA ALA A 215 8.18 36.96 -20.86
C ALA A 215 8.79 36.58 -22.22
N ARG A 216 9.71 37.43 -22.71
CA ARG A 216 10.44 37.22 -23.98
C ARG A 216 11.93 36.90 -23.79
N ARG A 217 12.47 37.11 -22.59
CA ARG A 217 13.85 36.78 -22.23
C ARG A 217 13.85 35.46 -21.45
N ILE A 218 14.74 34.54 -21.78
CA ILE A 218 14.81 33.20 -21.18
C ILE A 218 14.94 33.26 -19.66
N THR A 219 15.82 34.12 -19.15
CA THR A 219 15.98 34.33 -17.69
C THR A 219 14.69 34.82 -17.02
N THR A 220 13.94 35.70 -17.68
CA THR A 220 12.63 36.15 -17.16
C THR A 220 11.58 35.04 -17.23
N ILE A 221 11.61 34.18 -18.25
CA ILE A 221 10.74 32.99 -18.32
C ILE A 221 11.03 32.06 -17.14
N MET A 222 12.31 31.79 -16.85
CA MET A 222 12.70 30.96 -15.69
C MET A 222 12.20 31.53 -14.36
N LEU A 223 12.36 32.84 -14.14
CA LEU A 223 11.91 33.50 -12.91
C LEU A 223 10.38 33.46 -12.76
N VAL A 224 9.64 33.76 -13.83
CA VAL A 224 8.18 33.71 -13.82
C VAL A 224 7.68 32.27 -13.64
N ALA A 225 8.34 31.29 -14.27
CA ALA A 225 8.02 29.88 -14.11
C ALA A 225 8.23 29.41 -12.66
N ALA A 226 9.34 29.82 -12.02
CA ALA A 226 9.60 29.50 -10.61
C ALA A 226 8.53 30.11 -9.70
N LEU A 227 8.15 31.38 -9.93
CA LEU A 227 7.08 32.03 -9.16
C LEU A 227 5.73 31.34 -9.34
N LEU A 228 5.36 30.96 -10.56
CA LEU A 228 4.12 30.22 -10.82
C LEU A 228 4.14 28.82 -10.22
N GLY A 229 5.29 28.13 -10.22
CA GLY A 229 5.45 26.84 -9.54
C GLY A 229 5.29 26.97 -8.03
N VAL A 230 5.96 27.93 -7.40
CA VAL A 230 5.82 28.22 -5.96
C VAL A 230 4.38 28.59 -5.61
N LEU A 231 3.73 29.40 -6.44
CA LEU A 231 2.31 29.72 -6.26
C LEU A 231 1.45 28.46 -6.30
N ALA A 232 1.65 27.58 -7.30
CA ALA A 232 0.95 26.31 -7.40
C ALA A 232 1.17 25.41 -6.17
N THR A 233 2.40 25.35 -5.64
CA THR A 233 2.72 24.61 -4.42
C THR A 233 1.95 25.14 -3.22
N VAL A 234 2.00 26.46 -2.98
CA VAL A 234 1.33 27.08 -1.84
C VAL A 234 -0.18 26.88 -1.93
N THR A 235 -0.79 27.19 -3.07
CA THR A 235 -2.24 27.05 -3.25
C THR A 235 -2.66 25.58 -3.21
N GLY A 236 -1.88 24.69 -3.81
CA GLY A 236 -2.18 23.25 -3.84
C GLY A 236 -2.13 22.62 -2.45
N LEU A 237 -1.15 22.99 -1.62
CA LEU A 237 -1.07 22.53 -0.22
C LEU A 237 -2.23 23.05 0.63
N VAL A 238 -2.61 24.34 0.48
CA VAL A 238 -3.74 24.91 1.21
C VAL A 238 -5.06 24.24 0.80
N VAL A 239 -5.28 24.02 -0.49
CA VAL A 239 -6.50 23.33 -0.97
C VAL A 239 -6.51 21.87 -0.51
N SER A 240 -5.37 21.17 -0.61
CA SER A 240 -5.22 19.79 -0.15
C SER A 240 -5.54 19.62 1.32
N TRP A 241 -5.06 20.53 2.17
CA TRP A 241 -5.34 20.53 3.60
C TRP A 241 -6.83 20.65 3.92
N HIS A 242 -7.53 21.59 3.27
CA HIS A 242 -8.94 21.86 3.58
C HIS A 242 -9.90 20.86 2.94
N TRP A 243 -9.54 20.24 1.82
CA TRP A 243 -10.41 19.32 1.08
C TRP A 243 -10.00 17.85 1.21
N GLY A 244 -8.95 17.53 1.98
CA GLY A 244 -8.49 16.15 2.20
C GLY A 244 -7.99 15.44 0.93
N THR A 245 -7.59 16.18 -0.10
CA THR A 245 -7.14 15.62 -1.39
C THR A 245 -5.63 15.35 -1.40
N ALA A 246 -5.15 14.40 -2.21
CA ALA A 246 -3.74 14.10 -2.37
C ALA A 246 -2.89 15.33 -2.76
N ALA A 247 -1.99 15.76 -1.88
CA ALA A 247 -1.23 17.01 -2.03
C ALA A 247 -0.48 17.13 -3.37
N GLY A 248 0.19 16.06 -3.80
CA GLY A 248 0.92 16.02 -5.07
C GLY A 248 0.03 16.29 -6.29
N ALA A 249 -1.14 15.62 -6.33
CA ALA A 249 -2.11 15.78 -7.41
C ALA A 249 -2.73 17.19 -7.41
N THR A 250 -3.05 17.74 -6.25
CA THR A 250 -3.66 19.07 -6.12
C THR A 250 -2.70 20.18 -6.54
N ILE A 251 -1.41 20.07 -6.22
CA ILE A 251 -0.38 21.01 -6.70
C ILE A 251 -0.26 20.92 -8.23
N ALA A 252 -0.22 19.71 -8.79
CA ALA A 252 -0.11 19.50 -10.23
C ALA A 252 -1.32 20.09 -10.99
N ALA A 253 -2.53 19.81 -10.51
CA ALA A 253 -3.77 20.38 -11.03
C ALA A 253 -3.75 21.92 -10.96
N THR A 254 -3.26 22.49 -9.86
CA THR A 254 -3.15 23.94 -9.72
C THR A 254 -2.14 24.54 -10.70
N ALA A 255 -1.00 23.88 -10.94
CA ALA A 255 -0.03 24.32 -11.94
C ALA A 255 -0.64 24.34 -13.36
N VAL A 256 -1.45 23.32 -13.71
CA VAL A 256 -2.17 23.26 -14.99
C VAL A 256 -3.23 24.36 -15.09
N LEU A 257 -3.99 24.61 -14.01
CA LEU A 257 -4.96 25.71 -13.96
C LEU A 257 -4.29 27.08 -14.15
N LEU A 258 -3.13 27.31 -13.52
CA LEU A 258 -2.34 28.52 -13.71
C LEU A 258 -1.86 28.68 -15.16
N PHE A 259 -1.53 27.57 -15.86
CA PHE A 259 -1.23 27.61 -17.29
C PHE A 259 -2.43 28.06 -18.13
N PHE A 260 -3.61 27.47 -17.94
CA PHE A 260 -4.79 27.87 -18.69
C PHE A 260 -5.23 29.30 -18.37
N ALA A 261 -5.16 29.72 -17.11
CA ALA A 261 -5.40 31.10 -16.71
C ALA A 261 -4.41 32.06 -17.39
N SER A 262 -3.12 31.72 -17.41
CA SER A 262 -2.09 32.47 -18.11
C SER A 262 -2.38 32.63 -19.61
N ALA A 263 -2.76 31.54 -20.28
CA ALA A 263 -3.11 31.54 -21.70
C ALA A 263 -4.34 32.41 -22.00
N LEU A 264 -5.42 32.27 -21.21
CA LEU A 264 -6.65 33.04 -21.35
C LEU A 264 -6.42 34.55 -21.13
N LEU A 265 -5.69 34.91 -20.08
CA LEU A 265 -5.36 36.30 -19.77
C LEU A 265 -4.47 36.92 -20.87
N SER A 266 -3.55 36.16 -21.45
CA SER A 266 -2.72 36.61 -22.58
C SER A 266 -3.57 36.84 -23.84
N ALA A 267 -4.50 35.94 -24.14
CA ALA A 267 -5.44 36.08 -25.25
C ALA A 267 -6.33 37.33 -25.09
N ALA A 268 -6.89 37.56 -23.89
CA ALA A 268 -7.67 38.74 -23.58
C ALA A 268 -6.87 40.05 -23.72
N ARG A 269 -5.61 40.05 -23.27
CA ARG A 269 -4.72 41.22 -23.39
C ARG A 269 -4.38 41.55 -24.85
N ARG A 270 -4.26 40.54 -25.73
CA ARG A 270 -4.01 40.74 -27.16
C ARG A 270 -5.24 41.23 -27.91
N ARG A 271 -6.46 40.82 -27.51
CA ARG A 271 -7.72 41.36 -28.05
C ARG A 271 -7.90 42.86 -27.78
N LYS A 272 -7.36 43.42 -26.69
CA LYS A 272 -7.42 44.88 -26.42
C LYS A 272 -6.57 45.73 -27.38
N ARG A 273 -5.74 45.12 -28.25
CA ARG A 273 -4.93 45.81 -29.28
C ARG A 273 -5.50 45.75 -30.69
N TRP A 274 -6.48 44.87 -30.96
CA TRP A 274 -7.21 44.83 -32.21
C TRP A 274 -8.66 45.16 -31.91
N GLY A 275 -9.10 46.36 -32.33
CA GLY A 275 -10.50 46.74 -32.26
C GLY A 275 -11.38 45.69 -32.98
N ALA A 276 -12.48 45.35 -32.31
CA ALA A 276 -13.67 44.67 -32.83
C ALA A 276 -13.44 43.50 -33.80
N GLY A 277 -13.43 42.27 -33.26
CA GLY A 277 -13.68 41.07 -34.07
C GLY A 277 -12.98 39.82 -33.54
N ALA A 278 -13.57 39.16 -32.52
CA ALA A 278 -13.53 37.71 -32.29
C ALA A 278 -13.99 37.37 -30.86
N LEU A 279 -15.26 37.62 -30.56
CA LEU A 279 -15.98 36.96 -29.47
C LEU A 279 -16.60 35.68 -30.05
N ALA A 280 -15.82 34.60 -30.19
CA ALA A 280 -16.34 33.33 -30.71
C ALA A 280 -15.54 32.09 -30.27
N ALA A 281 -15.02 32.05 -29.03
CA ALA A 281 -14.34 30.84 -28.54
C ALA A 281 -14.48 30.60 -27.01
N VAL A 282 -15.48 31.21 -26.38
CA VAL A 282 -15.84 30.91 -24.97
C VAL A 282 -17.25 30.28 -24.88
N SER A 283 -17.93 30.12 -26.01
CA SER A 283 -19.30 29.60 -26.08
C SER A 283 -19.40 28.09 -26.29
N LEU A 284 -18.27 27.35 -26.29
CA LEU A 284 -18.25 25.90 -26.61
C LEU A 284 -18.17 24.97 -25.39
N PHE A 285 -18.30 25.49 -24.17
CA PHE A 285 -18.46 24.66 -22.96
C PHE A 285 -19.75 24.95 -22.17
N ALA A 286 -20.71 25.70 -22.74
CA ALA A 286 -21.96 26.05 -22.07
C ALA A 286 -23.23 25.54 -22.79
N THR A 287 -23.12 24.60 -23.74
CA THR A 287 -24.27 24.01 -24.45
C THR A 287 -24.38 22.48 -24.30
N ALA A 288 -23.83 21.91 -23.23
CA ALA A 288 -24.07 20.51 -22.85
C ALA A 288 -25.01 20.36 -21.63
N CYS A 289 -25.74 21.42 -21.26
CA CYS A 289 -26.78 21.36 -20.24
C CYS A 289 -28.13 21.81 -20.82
N ALA A 290 -28.75 20.93 -21.60
CA ALA A 290 -30.20 20.86 -21.68
C ALA A 290 -30.61 19.52 -21.02
N PRO A 291 -31.61 19.48 -20.13
CA PRO A 291 -32.10 18.22 -19.59
C PRO A 291 -32.91 17.52 -20.68
N GLU A 292 -32.35 16.47 -21.28
CA GLU A 292 -33.17 15.42 -21.88
C GLU A 292 -33.92 14.68 -20.77
N PRO A 293 -35.13 14.15 -21.02
CA PRO A 293 -35.75 13.22 -20.08
C PRO A 293 -34.78 12.04 -19.94
N GLU A 294 -34.30 11.79 -18.73
CA GLU A 294 -33.41 10.69 -18.42
C GLU A 294 -33.96 9.41 -19.08
N PRO A 295 -33.21 8.76 -20.00
CA PRO A 295 -33.32 7.32 -20.07
C PRO A 295 -32.95 6.84 -18.67
N ALA A 296 -33.86 6.10 -18.03
CA ALA A 296 -33.66 5.57 -16.69
C ALA A 296 -32.19 5.15 -16.55
N ALA A 297 -31.49 5.76 -15.59
CA ALA A 297 -30.09 5.47 -15.34
C ALA A 297 -29.93 3.94 -15.40
N PRO A 298 -28.99 3.40 -16.18
CA PRO A 298 -28.59 2.02 -15.94
C PRO A 298 -28.26 2.00 -14.45
N ALA A 299 -28.98 1.15 -13.69
CA ALA A 299 -28.78 1.02 -12.26
C ALA A 299 -27.28 1.03 -12.02
N ALA A 300 -26.78 1.97 -11.20
CA ALA A 300 -25.37 2.06 -10.88
C ALA A 300 -24.87 0.63 -10.66
N GLU A 301 -23.92 0.18 -11.49
CA GLU A 301 -23.37 -1.16 -11.33
C GLU A 301 -22.90 -1.24 -9.90
N VAL A 302 -23.59 -2.08 -9.11
CA VAL A 302 -23.30 -2.26 -7.70
C VAL A 302 -21.84 -2.69 -7.62
N PRO A 303 -20.94 -1.89 -7.03
CA PRO A 303 -19.54 -2.25 -6.95
C PRO A 303 -19.39 -3.64 -6.33
N HIS A 304 -18.46 -4.44 -6.83
CA HIS A 304 -18.27 -5.79 -6.31
C HIS A 304 -17.90 -5.73 -4.81
N GLY A 305 -18.64 -6.49 -4.00
CA GLY A 305 -18.52 -6.50 -2.54
C GLY A 305 -19.23 -5.35 -1.81
N TYR A 306 -19.98 -4.49 -2.51
CA TYR A 306 -20.91 -3.55 -1.87
C TYR A 306 -22.03 -4.29 -1.12
N VAL A 307 -22.34 -3.79 0.06
CA VAL A 307 -23.50 -4.19 0.87
C VAL A 307 -24.38 -2.97 1.07
N GLU A 308 -25.71 -3.15 1.04
CA GLU A 308 -26.65 -2.05 1.29
C GLU A 308 -26.35 -1.36 2.64
N GLY A 309 -26.17 -0.02 2.59
CA GLY A 309 -25.80 0.78 3.75
C GLY A 309 -24.30 0.90 4.00
N ALA A 310 -23.46 0.34 3.12
CA ALA A 310 -22.02 0.53 3.14
C ALA A 310 -21.59 1.82 2.41
N GLU A 311 -20.56 2.46 2.93
CA GLU A 311 -19.83 3.55 2.30
C GLU A 311 -18.50 3.01 1.77
N GLU A 312 -18.24 3.20 0.48
CA GLU A 312 -16.90 2.97 -0.07
C GLU A 312 -15.97 4.12 0.33
N THR A 313 -14.76 3.78 0.74
CA THR A 313 -13.77 4.69 1.31
C THR A 313 -12.45 4.58 0.56
N ALA A 314 -11.64 5.64 0.57
CA ALA A 314 -10.38 5.68 -0.16
C ALA A 314 -9.24 4.91 0.52
N GLU A 315 -9.40 4.53 1.79
CA GLU A 315 -8.37 3.91 2.61
C GLU A 315 -8.94 2.85 3.56
N ALA A 316 -8.09 1.92 4.00
CA ALA A 316 -8.47 0.81 4.87
C ALA A 316 -9.11 1.28 6.19
N GLN A 317 -10.31 0.77 6.48
CA GLN A 317 -11.09 1.16 7.65
C GLN A 317 -10.86 0.20 8.83
N SER A 318 -9.60 -0.01 9.21
CA SER A 318 -9.24 -1.03 10.22
C SER A 318 -9.97 -0.82 11.56
N ARG A 319 -10.45 -1.92 12.13
CA ARG A 319 -11.22 -1.96 13.38
C ARG A 319 -10.75 -3.10 14.27
N LEU A 320 -10.86 -2.93 15.58
CA LEU A 320 -10.62 -4.00 16.54
C LEU A 320 -11.94 -4.40 17.20
N VAL A 321 -12.30 -5.68 17.11
CA VAL A 321 -13.37 -6.23 17.93
C VAL A 321 -12.76 -6.68 19.26
N VAL A 322 -13.18 -6.06 20.36
CA VAL A 322 -12.64 -6.27 21.71
C VAL A 322 -13.74 -6.82 22.61
N ALA A 323 -13.43 -7.88 23.36
CA ALA A 323 -14.38 -8.54 24.26
C ALA A 323 -13.82 -8.67 25.68
N ASP A 324 -14.68 -8.37 26.64
CA ASP A 324 -14.40 -8.51 28.08
C ASP A 324 -14.86 -9.88 28.58
N ALA A 325 -13.93 -10.69 29.09
CA ALA A 325 -14.23 -12.04 29.58
C ALA A 325 -15.10 -12.05 30.84
N GLY A 326 -15.05 -10.99 31.65
CA GLY A 326 -15.77 -10.87 32.92
C GLY A 326 -17.18 -10.33 32.73
N THR A 327 -17.31 -9.18 32.08
CA THR A 327 -18.61 -8.52 31.86
C THR A 327 -19.36 -9.06 30.65
N GLY A 328 -18.65 -9.70 29.71
CA GLY A 328 -19.19 -10.16 28.44
C GLY A 328 -19.38 -9.06 27.40
N ALA A 329 -19.06 -7.80 27.71
CA ALA A 329 -19.26 -6.69 26.80
C ALA A 329 -18.37 -6.84 25.55
N VAL A 330 -18.96 -6.68 24.36
CA VAL A 330 -18.27 -6.68 23.08
C VAL A 330 -18.33 -5.27 22.49
N ARG A 331 -17.18 -4.77 22.04
CA ARG A 331 -17.03 -3.41 21.49
C ARG A 331 -16.19 -3.45 20.23
N VAL A 332 -16.42 -2.52 19.33
CA VAL A 332 -15.61 -2.32 18.12
C VAL A 332 -14.92 -0.97 18.23
N VAL A 333 -13.60 -0.98 18.23
CA VAL A 333 -12.76 0.22 18.24
C VAL A 333 -12.40 0.56 16.79
N ASP A 334 -12.75 1.76 16.36
CA ASP A 334 -12.38 2.30 15.05
C ASP A 334 -10.99 2.94 15.14
N LEU A 335 -10.01 2.39 14.42
CA LEU A 335 -8.60 2.75 14.59
C LEU A 335 -8.24 4.12 13.96
N ILE A 336 -9.12 4.62 13.10
CA ILE A 336 -8.99 5.92 12.45
C ILE A 336 -9.61 7.01 13.32
N THR A 337 -10.88 6.81 13.71
CA THR A 337 -11.66 7.84 14.42
C THR A 337 -11.54 7.76 15.94
N GLU A 338 -10.96 6.68 16.46
CA GLU A 338 -10.84 6.35 17.88
C GLU A 338 -12.20 6.13 18.57
N GLN A 339 -13.28 6.04 17.80
CA GLN A 339 -14.62 5.78 18.33
C GLN A 339 -14.76 4.33 18.77
N VAL A 340 -15.48 4.13 19.89
CA VAL A 340 -15.79 2.81 20.43
C VAL A 340 -17.29 2.56 20.31
N HIS A 341 -17.65 1.58 19.48
CA HIS A 341 -19.03 1.20 19.21
C HIS A 341 -19.41 -0.03 20.03
N PRO A 342 -20.57 -0.02 20.73
CA PRO A 342 -21.12 -1.25 21.32
C PRO A 342 -21.44 -2.28 20.23
N ALA A 343 -21.13 -3.55 20.48
CA ALA A 343 -21.28 -4.62 19.49
C ALA A 343 -21.95 -5.88 20.07
N GLY A 344 -22.71 -5.72 21.15
CA GLY A 344 -23.45 -6.78 21.82
C GLY A 344 -22.78 -7.26 23.12
N GLN A 345 -23.28 -8.37 23.63
CA GLN A 345 -22.82 -9.00 24.87
C GLN A 345 -22.77 -10.52 24.69
N VAL A 346 -21.68 -11.13 25.17
CA VAL A 346 -21.44 -12.57 25.13
C VAL A 346 -20.96 -13.01 26.50
N ASP A 347 -21.78 -13.76 27.23
CA ASP A 347 -21.48 -14.14 28.60
C ASP A 347 -20.25 -15.06 28.69
N GLY A 348 -19.23 -14.61 29.43
CA GLY A 348 -18.03 -15.40 29.71
C GLY A 348 -17.25 -15.80 28.45
N VAL A 349 -16.92 -14.82 27.60
CA VAL A 349 -16.08 -15.02 26.41
C VAL A 349 -14.81 -15.80 26.77
N ARG A 350 -14.53 -16.86 26.01
CA ARG A 350 -13.32 -17.69 26.18
C ARG A 350 -12.38 -17.69 24.99
N ALA A 351 -12.89 -17.34 23.82
CA ALA A 351 -12.13 -17.28 22.59
C ALA A 351 -12.77 -16.29 21.61
N ILE A 352 -11.93 -15.71 20.76
CA ILE A 352 -12.34 -14.91 19.60
C ILE A 352 -11.47 -15.33 18.41
N THR A 353 -12.08 -15.39 17.25
CA THR A 353 -11.38 -15.49 15.96
C THR A 353 -12.07 -14.58 14.95
N GLY A 354 -11.42 -14.28 13.83
CA GLY A 354 -11.96 -13.39 12.82
C GLY A 354 -11.59 -13.84 11.42
N ASP A 355 -12.38 -13.41 10.45
CA ASP A 355 -12.22 -13.76 9.03
C ASP A 355 -11.87 -12.56 8.14
N GLY A 356 -11.48 -11.44 8.75
CA GLY A 356 -11.23 -10.16 8.07
C GLY A 356 -12.37 -9.15 8.21
N ARG A 357 -13.63 -9.59 8.34
CA ARG A 357 -14.80 -8.70 8.55
C ARG A 357 -15.56 -9.01 9.83
N PHE A 358 -15.82 -10.29 10.07
CA PHE A 358 -16.62 -10.78 11.18
C PHE A 358 -15.72 -11.33 12.27
N ALA A 359 -16.15 -11.14 13.51
CA ALA A 359 -15.60 -11.81 14.67
C ALA A 359 -16.54 -12.91 15.15
N TYR A 360 -15.97 -14.04 15.53
CA TYR A 360 -16.64 -15.24 16.02
C TYR A 360 -16.21 -15.45 17.47
N LEU A 361 -17.10 -15.14 18.41
CA LEU A 361 -16.85 -15.18 19.85
C LEU A 361 -17.44 -16.44 20.45
N THR A 362 -16.64 -17.19 21.21
CA THR A 362 -17.12 -18.36 21.94
C THR A 362 -17.49 -17.97 23.37
N GLY A 363 -18.77 -18.13 23.72
CA GLY A 363 -19.30 -17.86 25.05
C GLY A 363 -19.10 -19.01 26.05
N ARG A 364 -19.59 -18.81 27.28
CA ARG A 364 -19.53 -19.83 28.36
C ARG A 364 -20.38 -21.07 28.05
N ASP A 365 -21.43 -20.94 27.27
CA ASP A 365 -22.28 -22.05 26.85
C ASP A 365 -21.75 -22.78 25.60
N ASP A 366 -20.52 -22.44 25.17
CA ASP A 366 -19.88 -22.89 23.94
C ASP A 366 -20.53 -22.39 22.64
N SER A 367 -21.56 -21.53 22.73
CA SER A 367 -22.17 -20.91 21.56
C SER A 367 -21.19 -19.97 20.86
N VAL A 368 -21.33 -19.86 19.54
CA VAL A 368 -20.50 -18.99 18.70
C VAL A 368 -21.30 -17.79 18.26
N ARG A 369 -21.07 -16.63 18.89
CA ARG A 369 -21.70 -15.37 18.51
C ARG A 369 -20.92 -14.71 17.38
N VAL A 370 -21.62 -14.24 16.35
CA VAL A 370 -21.03 -13.54 15.20
C VAL A 370 -21.31 -12.05 15.29
N VAL A 371 -20.26 -11.24 15.18
CA VAL A 371 -20.30 -9.78 15.17
C VAL A 371 -19.73 -9.28 13.85
N ASP A 372 -20.47 -8.42 13.15
CA ASP A 372 -20.00 -7.69 11.97
C ASP A 372 -19.32 -6.41 12.45
N SER A 373 -18.02 -6.29 12.22
CA SER A 373 -17.28 -5.06 12.53
C SER A 373 -17.71 -3.89 11.64
N GLY A 374 -18.44 -4.14 10.55
CA GLY A 374 -18.81 -3.13 9.58
C GLY A 374 -17.60 -2.58 8.83
N SER A 375 -16.54 -3.37 8.65
CA SER A 375 -15.39 -2.97 7.84
C SER A 375 -14.82 -4.16 7.08
N TRP A 376 -14.55 -3.97 5.80
CA TRP A 376 -13.92 -4.97 4.93
C TRP A 376 -13.25 -4.31 3.74
N MET A 377 -12.45 -5.09 3.02
CA MET A 377 -11.92 -4.71 1.73
C MET A 377 -12.17 -5.77 0.67
N VAL A 378 -12.07 -5.36 -0.59
CA VAL A 378 -12.14 -6.23 -1.75
C VAL A 378 -10.88 -5.99 -2.57
N ASP A 379 -10.00 -6.98 -2.62
CA ASP A 379 -8.76 -6.94 -3.39
C ASP A 379 -9.00 -7.47 -4.81
N HIS A 380 -8.73 -6.64 -5.82
CA HIS A 380 -8.76 -7.02 -7.24
C HIS A 380 -7.36 -7.38 -7.78
N GLY A 381 -6.31 -7.28 -6.96
CA GLY A 381 -4.92 -7.54 -7.29
C GLY A 381 -4.20 -6.31 -7.86
N ASP A 382 -4.88 -5.49 -8.66
CA ASP A 382 -4.36 -4.22 -9.17
C ASP A 382 -4.81 -2.99 -8.36
N HIS A 383 -5.95 -3.10 -7.67
CA HIS A 383 -6.46 -2.13 -6.72
C HIS A 383 -7.30 -2.80 -5.63
N VAL A 384 -7.60 -2.05 -4.57
CA VAL A 384 -8.41 -2.51 -3.43
C VAL A 384 -9.52 -1.50 -3.17
N HIS A 385 -10.75 -1.99 -3.01
CA HIS A 385 -11.86 -1.18 -2.49
C HIS A 385 -11.97 -1.38 -0.98
N TYR A 386 -12.18 -0.29 -0.24
CA TYR A 386 -12.36 -0.32 1.20
C TYR A 386 -13.77 0.10 1.54
N TYR A 387 -14.44 -0.64 2.43
CA TYR A 387 -15.82 -0.38 2.80
C TYR A 387 -15.97 -0.21 4.30
N ARG A 388 -16.88 0.68 4.67
CA ARG A 388 -17.34 0.89 6.05
C ARG A 388 -18.86 0.83 6.11
N ALA A 389 -19.37 0.18 7.14
CA ALA A 389 -20.78 0.11 7.48
C ALA A 389 -20.97 0.19 9.00
N ALA A 390 -22.23 0.17 9.43
CA ALA A 390 -22.59 0.11 10.83
C ALA A 390 -22.14 -1.22 11.47
N VAL A 391 -21.61 -1.13 12.69
CA VAL A 391 -21.32 -2.28 13.54
C VAL A 391 -22.65 -2.94 13.94
N ARG A 392 -22.72 -4.28 13.89
CA ARG A 392 -23.91 -5.01 14.32
C ARG A 392 -23.59 -6.40 14.84
N GLU A 393 -24.43 -6.88 15.74
CA GLU A 393 -24.51 -8.30 16.08
C GLU A 393 -25.29 -9.03 14.98
N VAL A 394 -24.76 -10.14 14.47
CA VAL A 394 -25.39 -10.90 13.39
C VAL A 394 -26.27 -12.02 13.95
N GLY A 395 -25.76 -12.80 14.89
CA GLY A 395 -26.49 -13.93 15.45
C GLY A 395 -25.57 -14.99 16.06
N VAL A 396 -26.09 -16.22 16.18
CA VAL A 396 -25.34 -17.37 16.68
C VAL A 396 -25.08 -18.33 15.52
N ALA A 397 -23.80 -18.62 15.25
CA ALA A 397 -23.39 -19.58 14.24
C ALA A 397 -23.63 -21.02 14.72
N PRO A 398 -23.98 -21.95 13.82
CA PRO A 398 -24.17 -23.36 14.15
C PRO A 398 -22.84 -24.03 14.53
N GLY A 399 -22.80 -24.74 15.65
CA GLY A 399 -21.60 -25.42 16.15
C GLY A 399 -21.25 -25.00 17.58
N LYS A 400 -20.11 -25.49 18.08
CA LYS A 400 -19.65 -25.20 19.45
C LYS A 400 -18.15 -24.94 19.47
N GLN A 401 -17.75 -23.81 20.05
CA GLN A 401 -16.36 -23.36 20.17
C GLN A 401 -15.64 -23.20 18.81
N ALA A 402 -15.75 -22.03 18.18
CA ALA A 402 -15.05 -21.79 16.93
C ALA A 402 -13.52 -21.85 17.12
N LEU A 403 -12.84 -22.76 16.43
CA LEU A 403 -11.38 -22.85 16.39
C LEU A 403 -10.75 -21.82 15.44
N GLY A 404 -11.45 -21.53 14.35
CA GLY A 404 -11.03 -20.60 13.31
C GLY A 404 -12.16 -20.35 12.32
N ALA A 405 -12.15 -19.18 11.69
CA ALA A 405 -13.04 -18.83 10.61
C ALA A 405 -12.23 -18.24 9.46
N TYR A 406 -12.45 -18.74 8.25
CA TYR A 406 -11.78 -18.29 7.03
C TYR A 406 -12.81 -18.11 5.94
N SER A 407 -12.64 -17.06 5.13
CA SER A 407 -13.64 -16.65 4.16
C SER A 407 -13.00 -16.38 2.80
N ASP A 408 -13.72 -16.75 1.74
CA ASP A 408 -13.55 -16.20 0.39
C ASP A 408 -14.82 -15.38 0.04
N PRO A 409 -14.93 -14.78 -1.16
CA PRO A 409 -16.11 -14.01 -1.55
C PRO A 409 -17.44 -14.79 -1.57
N ALA A 410 -17.43 -16.12 -1.50
CA ALA A 410 -18.62 -16.97 -1.63
C ALA A 410 -18.94 -17.79 -0.38
N VAL A 411 -17.93 -18.22 0.37
CA VAL A 411 -18.11 -19.11 1.52
C VAL A 411 -17.25 -18.69 2.71
N THR A 412 -17.84 -18.79 3.89
CA THR A 412 -17.15 -18.69 5.17
C THR A 412 -17.09 -20.08 5.80
N ALA A 413 -15.92 -20.64 6.02
CA ALA A 413 -15.74 -21.90 6.73
C ALA A 413 -15.43 -21.65 8.21
N VAL A 414 -16.31 -22.12 9.10
CA VAL A 414 -16.11 -22.08 10.56
C VAL A 414 -15.77 -23.49 11.05
N SER A 415 -14.59 -23.65 11.64
CA SER A 415 -14.06 -24.96 12.05
C SER A 415 -14.24 -25.22 13.55
N TYR A 416 -14.50 -26.47 13.92
CA TYR A 416 -14.87 -26.87 15.28
C TYR A 416 -14.00 -28.03 15.83
N PRO A 417 -13.92 -28.20 17.17
CA PRO A 417 -13.08 -29.22 17.81
C PRO A 417 -13.53 -30.66 17.57
N ASP A 418 -14.78 -30.87 17.17
CA ASP A 418 -15.35 -32.18 16.86
C ASP A 418 -14.98 -32.70 15.46
N GLY A 419 -14.21 -31.93 14.69
CA GLY A 419 -13.82 -32.27 13.31
C GLY A 419 -14.84 -31.80 12.28
N THR A 420 -15.90 -31.11 12.71
CA THR A 420 -16.84 -30.45 11.81
C THR A 420 -16.28 -29.11 11.34
N ALA A 421 -16.46 -28.79 10.07
CA ALA A 421 -16.48 -27.42 9.58
C ALA A 421 -17.84 -27.11 8.95
N ILE A 422 -18.45 -26.00 9.36
CA ILE A 422 -19.68 -25.50 8.74
C ILE A 422 -19.33 -24.46 7.69
N LEU A 423 -19.89 -24.61 6.49
CA LEU A 423 -19.74 -23.70 5.37
C LEU A 423 -20.95 -22.78 5.34
N LEU A 424 -20.74 -21.50 5.62
CA LEU A 424 -21.78 -20.46 5.61
C LEU A 424 -21.79 -19.72 4.27
N ASP A 425 -22.98 -19.33 3.83
CA ASP A 425 -23.18 -18.49 2.65
C ASP A 425 -22.66 -17.08 2.93
N ARG A 426 -21.58 -16.69 2.24
CA ARG A 426 -20.94 -15.39 2.48
C ARG A 426 -21.86 -14.23 2.12
N ALA A 427 -22.59 -14.33 1.02
CA ALA A 427 -23.46 -13.26 0.54
C ALA A 427 -24.68 -13.04 1.47
N ARG A 428 -25.17 -14.11 2.11
CA ARG A 428 -26.18 -14.02 3.17
C ARG A 428 -25.61 -13.45 4.45
N LEU A 429 -24.41 -13.89 4.85
CA LEU A 429 -23.74 -13.40 6.05
C LEU A 429 -23.44 -11.90 5.97
N ASP A 430 -23.00 -11.42 4.80
CA ASP A 430 -22.79 -10.00 4.51
C ASP A 430 -24.06 -9.16 4.66
N LYS A 431 -25.25 -9.76 4.47
CA LYS A 431 -26.56 -9.14 4.71
C LYS A 431 -27.04 -9.27 6.15
N GLY A 432 -26.33 -10.01 7.00
CA GLY A 432 -26.65 -10.21 8.40
C GLY A 432 -27.47 -11.48 8.66
N GLU A 433 -27.47 -12.43 7.72
CA GLU A 433 -28.19 -13.69 7.82
C GLU A 433 -27.20 -14.87 7.87
N ILE A 434 -27.24 -15.68 8.92
CA ILE A 434 -26.42 -16.89 9.02
C ILE A 434 -27.16 -18.02 8.30
N THR A 435 -26.66 -18.42 7.14
CA THR A 435 -27.21 -19.52 6.33
C THR A 435 -26.12 -20.54 6.05
N GLU A 436 -26.41 -21.82 6.34
CA GLU A 436 -25.51 -22.93 6.02
C GLU A 436 -25.64 -23.32 4.54
N LEU A 437 -24.51 -23.37 3.82
CA LEU A 437 -24.38 -23.92 2.46
C LEU A 437 -24.09 -25.42 2.48
N GLY A 438 -23.35 -25.87 3.49
CA GLY A 438 -22.91 -27.24 3.59
C GLY A 438 -22.07 -27.47 4.83
N LYS A 439 -21.66 -28.73 4.99
CA LYS A 439 -20.92 -29.20 6.16
C LYS A 439 -19.86 -30.20 5.72
N ILE A 440 -18.64 -30.01 6.24
CA ILE A 440 -17.57 -30.99 6.15
C ILE A 440 -17.51 -31.68 7.51
N ALA A 441 -17.66 -33.01 7.54
CA ALA A 441 -17.65 -33.79 8.77
C ALA A 441 -16.72 -34.98 8.62
N HIS A 442 -15.71 -35.04 9.49
CA HIS A 442 -14.78 -36.15 9.60
C HIS A 442 -14.79 -36.71 11.02
N GLY A 443 -14.05 -37.80 11.26
CA GLY A 443 -13.92 -38.37 12.60
C GLY A 443 -13.36 -37.34 13.61
N PRO A 444 -13.52 -37.55 14.93
CA PRO A 444 -13.17 -36.55 15.94
C PRO A 444 -11.69 -36.14 15.87
N HIS A 445 -11.43 -34.89 15.49
CA HIS A 445 -10.12 -34.25 15.50
C HIS A 445 -10.31 -32.71 15.47
N PRO A 446 -9.33 -31.89 15.88
CA PRO A 446 -9.43 -30.43 15.72
C PRO A 446 -9.51 -30.07 14.22
N GLY A 447 -10.73 -29.84 13.73
CA GLY A 447 -10.98 -29.60 12.32
C GLY A 447 -10.41 -28.26 11.87
N ILE A 448 -9.87 -28.21 10.66
CA ILE A 448 -9.46 -26.99 9.97
C ILE A 448 -10.10 -27.01 8.60
N ALA A 449 -10.76 -25.93 8.21
CA ALA A 449 -11.26 -25.70 6.86
C ALA A 449 -10.93 -24.27 6.40
N VAL A 450 -10.38 -24.15 5.20
CA VAL A 450 -9.92 -22.89 4.61
C VAL A 450 -10.41 -22.79 3.16
N PRO A 451 -11.28 -21.83 2.83
CA PRO A 451 -11.61 -21.52 1.44
C PRO A 451 -10.37 -21.05 0.68
N TYR A 452 -10.09 -21.67 -0.47
CA TYR A 452 -8.94 -21.36 -1.32
C TYR A 452 -9.15 -21.88 -2.75
N GLY A 453 -8.90 -21.05 -3.77
CA GLY A 453 -9.03 -21.44 -5.17
C GLY A 453 -10.43 -21.94 -5.57
N GLU A 454 -11.48 -21.26 -5.10
CA GLU A 454 -12.90 -21.66 -5.26
C GLU A 454 -13.27 -23.04 -4.68
N LYS A 455 -12.41 -23.62 -3.86
CA LYS A 455 -12.60 -24.87 -3.11
C LYS A 455 -12.43 -24.63 -1.62
N VAL A 456 -12.64 -25.66 -0.82
CA VAL A 456 -12.33 -25.66 0.61
C VAL A 456 -11.28 -26.71 0.89
N LEU A 457 -10.13 -26.30 1.42
CA LEU A 457 -9.11 -27.21 1.92
C LEU A 457 -9.46 -27.56 3.37
N ALA A 458 -9.66 -28.84 3.65
CA ALA A 458 -10.06 -29.29 4.98
C ALA A 458 -9.19 -30.45 5.49
N SER A 459 -9.06 -30.53 6.81
CA SER A 459 -8.39 -31.65 7.47
C SER A 459 -9.28 -32.90 7.46
N ASP A 460 -8.68 -34.06 7.17
CA ASP A 460 -9.35 -35.37 7.21
C ASP A 460 -8.60 -36.33 8.16
N GLY A 461 -8.54 -35.97 9.44
CA GLY A 461 -7.93 -36.79 10.48
C GLY A 461 -6.48 -37.18 10.15
N SER A 462 -6.18 -38.48 10.15
CA SER A 462 -4.83 -38.99 9.86
C SER A 462 -4.45 -38.96 8.37
N ARG A 463 -5.38 -38.65 7.46
CA ARG A 463 -5.11 -38.62 6.01
C ARG A 463 -4.48 -37.30 5.55
N GLY A 464 -4.46 -36.27 6.41
CA GLY A 464 -3.89 -34.96 6.09
C GLY A 464 -4.94 -33.99 5.54
N VAL A 465 -4.62 -33.33 4.42
CA VAL A 465 -5.46 -32.30 3.80
C VAL A 465 -6.21 -32.86 2.59
N ARG A 466 -7.49 -32.53 2.46
CA ARG A 466 -8.33 -32.86 1.30
C ARG A 466 -8.97 -31.59 0.72
N VAL A 467 -9.20 -31.61 -0.59
CA VAL A 467 -9.95 -30.59 -1.32
C VAL A 467 -11.43 -30.97 -1.34
N HIS A 468 -12.28 -30.01 -0.98
CA HIS A 468 -13.74 -30.12 -1.01
C HIS A 468 -14.34 -29.05 -1.92
N ASP A 469 -15.54 -29.31 -2.46
CA ASP A 469 -16.35 -28.26 -3.08
C ASP A 469 -17.00 -27.34 -2.02
N ARG A 470 -17.73 -26.30 -2.48
CA ARG A 470 -18.39 -25.32 -1.60
C ARG A 470 -19.60 -25.87 -0.85
N GLN A 471 -20.02 -27.10 -1.15
CA GLN A 471 -21.08 -27.83 -0.44
C GLN A 471 -20.50 -28.81 0.58
N GLY A 472 -19.17 -28.98 0.61
CA GLY A 472 -18.44 -29.85 1.53
C GLY A 472 -18.17 -31.25 0.97
N ASN A 473 -18.48 -31.54 -0.29
CA ASN A 473 -18.20 -32.85 -0.88
C ASN A 473 -16.71 -32.97 -1.21
N ALA A 474 -16.13 -34.13 -0.91
CA ALA A 474 -14.74 -34.46 -1.22
C ALA A 474 -14.49 -34.47 -2.75
N VAL A 475 -13.39 -33.84 -3.18
CA VAL A 475 -12.97 -33.76 -4.59
C VAL A 475 -11.68 -34.55 -4.81
N SER A 476 -10.61 -34.25 -4.06
CA SER A 476 -9.30 -34.89 -4.22
C SER A 476 -8.45 -34.78 -2.96
N ASP A 477 -7.58 -35.74 -2.72
CA ASP A 477 -6.57 -35.68 -1.65
C ASP A 477 -5.37 -34.80 -2.06
N ILE A 478 -4.67 -34.24 -1.07
CA ILE A 478 -3.41 -33.52 -1.28
C ILE A 478 -2.23 -34.40 -0.88
N GLU A 479 -1.29 -34.59 -1.81
CA GLU A 479 0.00 -35.19 -1.53
C GLU A 479 1.12 -34.13 -1.57
N PRO A 480 2.17 -34.29 -0.74
CA PRO A 480 2.34 -35.31 0.31
C PRO A 480 1.48 -35.03 1.56
N ALA A 481 1.21 -36.08 2.36
CA ALA A 481 0.35 -35.98 3.55
C ALA A 481 0.92 -35.06 4.66
N CYS A 482 0.04 -34.49 5.49
CA CYS A 482 0.39 -33.70 6.68
C CYS A 482 0.07 -34.52 7.95
N PRO A 483 1.05 -35.24 8.53
CA PRO A 483 0.84 -36.03 9.75
C PRO A 483 0.59 -35.10 10.94
N GLU A 484 -0.31 -35.50 11.84
CA GLU A 484 -0.74 -34.70 13.02
C GLU A 484 -1.00 -33.23 12.67
N LEU A 485 -1.80 -32.98 11.63
CA LEU A 485 -2.12 -31.66 11.14
C LEU A 485 -2.62 -30.75 12.29
N GLN A 486 -1.91 -29.65 12.51
CA GLN A 486 -2.25 -28.63 13.51
C GLN A 486 -1.85 -27.24 13.01
N GLY A 487 -2.76 -26.29 13.16
CA GLY A 487 -2.53 -24.91 12.75
C GLY A 487 -2.56 -24.73 11.23
N GLN A 488 -2.86 -23.50 10.84
CA GLN A 488 -3.03 -23.12 9.46
C GLN A 488 -2.81 -21.63 9.29
N ALA A 489 -2.44 -21.22 8.08
CA ALA A 489 -2.33 -19.82 7.71
C ALA A 489 -2.60 -19.65 6.21
N VAL A 490 -3.36 -18.60 5.87
CA VAL A 490 -3.54 -18.17 4.48
C VAL A 490 -2.47 -17.13 4.15
N THR A 491 -1.68 -17.39 3.11
CA THR A 491 -0.61 -16.50 2.65
C THR A 491 -0.83 -16.15 1.18
N ARG A 492 -0.17 -15.09 0.68
CA ARG A 492 -0.13 -14.78 -0.76
C ARG A 492 0.56 -15.85 -1.63
N ARG A 493 1.11 -16.91 -1.03
CA ARG A 493 1.73 -18.05 -1.71
C ARG A 493 0.88 -19.30 -1.71
N GLY A 494 -0.19 -19.33 -0.93
CA GLY A 494 -1.01 -20.51 -0.70
C GLY A 494 -1.37 -20.70 0.77
N VAL A 495 -2.01 -21.83 1.07
CA VAL A 495 -2.42 -22.18 2.43
C VAL A 495 -1.36 -23.07 3.07
N VAL A 496 -0.86 -22.67 4.23
CA VAL A 496 0.11 -23.44 4.99
C VAL A 496 -0.60 -24.19 6.10
N PHE A 497 -0.30 -25.47 6.27
CA PHE A 497 -0.74 -26.30 7.38
C PHE A 497 0.47 -26.74 8.21
N GLY A 498 0.37 -26.72 9.53
CA GLY A 498 1.43 -27.24 10.41
C GLY A 498 1.30 -28.74 10.54
N CYS A 499 2.43 -29.45 10.53
CA CYS A 499 2.50 -30.90 10.56
C CYS A 499 3.51 -31.36 11.62
N ALA A 500 3.45 -32.64 12.02
CA ALA A 500 4.42 -33.25 12.94
C ALA A 500 5.87 -33.11 12.48
N ASP A 501 6.07 -33.09 11.16
CA ASP A 501 7.35 -33.11 10.45
C ASP A 501 7.73 -31.75 9.83
N GLY A 502 6.93 -30.70 10.00
CA GLY A 502 7.21 -29.36 9.46
C GLY A 502 5.94 -28.60 9.12
N ALA A 503 5.87 -28.09 7.88
CA ALA A 503 4.67 -27.50 7.30
C ALA A 503 4.37 -28.10 5.92
N LEU A 504 3.10 -28.04 5.52
CA LEU A 504 2.63 -28.35 4.17
C LEU A 504 2.08 -27.07 3.54
N LEU A 505 2.73 -26.59 2.48
CA LEU A 505 2.24 -25.50 1.64
C LEU A 505 1.36 -26.09 0.54
N VAL A 506 0.09 -25.69 0.50
CA VAL A 506 -0.86 -26.06 -0.56
C VAL A 506 -1.06 -24.87 -1.48
N THR A 507 -0.77 -25.06 -2.76
CA THR A 507 -0.94 -24.07 -3.82
C THR A 507 -2.00 -24.54 -4.82
N GLU A 508 -2.56 -23.60 -5.56
CA GLU A 508 -3.55 -23.86 -6.61
C GLU A 508 -3.07 -23.18 -7.89
N LYS A 509 -3.18 -23.90 -9.00
CA LYS A 509 -2.89 -23.38 -10.33
C LYS A 509 -3.81 -24.06 -11.35
N ASP A 510 -4.57 -23.26 -12.09
CA ASP A 510 -5.47 -23.72 -13.16
C ASP A 510 -6.49 -24.79 -12.67
N GLY A 511 -6.97 -24.63 -11.44
CA GLY A 511 -7.89 -25.54 -10.73
C GLY A 511 -7.21 -26.76 -10.11
N VAL A 512 -5.89 -26.92 -10.26
CA VAL A 512 -5.12 -28.05 -9.74
C VAL A 512 -4.43 -27.67 -8.45
N PHE A 513 -4.67 -28.44 -7.39
CA PHE A 513 -4.06 -28.24 -6.08
C PHE A 513 -2.82 -29.13 -5.91
N ALA A 514 -1.75 -28.56 -5.37
CA ALA A 514 -0.49 -29.27 -5.13
C ALA A 514 0.08 -28.95 -3.74
N GLY A 515 0.57 -29.98 -3.04
CA GLY A 515 1.24 -29.87 -1.76
C GLY A 515 2.77 -29.86 -1.89
N GLU A 516 3.43 -29.01 -1.11
CA GLU A 516 4.88 -28.92 -0.98
C GLU A 516 5.25 -28.99 0.51
N LYS A 517 6.13 -29.93 0.89
CA LYS A 517 6.61 -30.06 2.27
C LYS A 517 7.75 -29.08 2.56
N ILE A 518 7.65 -28.43 3.71
CA ILE A 518 8.69 -27.58 4.29
C ILE A 518 9.10 -28.22 5.63
N PRO A 519 10.07 -29.14 5.62
CA PRO A 519 10.42 -29.91 6.82
C PRO A 519 11.06 -29.03 7.89
N TYR A 520 10.88 -29.40 9.16
CA TYR A 520 11.71 -28.82 10.22
C TYR A 520 13.20 -29.10 9.95
N PRO A 521 14.11 -28.21 10.39
CA PRO A 521 15.55 -28.39 10.17
C PRO A 521 16.14 -29.56 10.97
N GLN A 522 15.40 -30.05 11.97
CA GLN A 522 15.74 -31.17 12.84
C GLN A 522 14.45 -31.83 13.35
N GLU A 523 14.54 -33.00 13.97
CA GLU A 523 13.39 -33.58 14.67
C GLU A 523 12.93 -32.67 15.81
N VAL A 524 11.63 -32.36 15.84
CA VAL A 524 11.01 -31.46 16.82
C VAL A 524 10.07 -32.26 17.73
N PRO A 525 10.26 -32.22 19.06
CA PRO A 525 9.39 -32.94 19.98
C PRO A 525 7.97 -32.32 19.98
N PRO A 526 6.90 -33.09 20.27
CA PRO A 526 5.52 -32.64 20.12
C PRO A 526 5.20 -31.28 20.74
N GLN A 527 5.73 -30.98 21.92
CA GLN A 527 5.52 -29.71 22.64
C GLN A 527 6.20 -28.49 22.01
N GLU A 528 7.15 -28.68 21.10
CA GLU A 528 7.84 -27.59 20.38
C GLU A 528 7.35 -27.43 18.94
N ARG A 529 6.43 -28.27 18.46
CA ARG A 529 5.92 -28.16 17.09
C ARG A 529 5.07 -26.90 16.91
N ALA A 530 5.09 -26.33 15.72
CA ALA A 530 4.24 -25.20 15.35
C ALA A 530 2.78 -25.68 15.21
N THR A 531 1.96 -25.41 16.22
CA THR A 531 0.54 -25.84 16.28
C THR A 531 -0.45 -24.71 16.00
N LYS A 532 0.01 -23.45 16.00
CA LYS A 532 -0.76 -22.25 15.69
C LYS A 532 0.12 -21.21 15.04
N PHE A 533 -0.24 -20.79 13.82
CA PHE A 533 0.44 -19.72 13.13
C PHE A 533 -0.20 -18.36 13.41
N THR A 534 0.65 -17.34 13.45
CA THR A 534 0.30 -15.93 13.60
C THR A 534 1.12 -15.13 12.61
N HIS A 535 0.45 -14.28 11.86
CA HIS A 535 1.06 -13.45 10.84
C HIS A 535 0.19 -12.25 10.53
N ARG A 536 0.80 -11.22 9.93
CA ARG A 536 0.06 -10.22 9.19
C ARG A 536 -0.67 -10.88 8.01
N PRO A 537 -1.98 -10.68 7.82
CA PRO A 537 -2.72 -11.12 6.65
C PRO A 537 -1.98 -10.87 5.34
N GLY A 538 -1.97 -11.87 4.45
CA GLY A 538 -1.26 -11.84 3.16
C GLY A 538 0.27 -12.01 3.24
N SER A 539 0.89 -11.95 4.42
CA SER A 539 2.32 -12.17 4.61
C SER A 539 2.76 -13.59 4.23
N THR A 540 4.02 -13.74 3.83
CA THR A 540 4.68 -15.04 3.59
C THR A 540 5.57 -15.48 4.75
N THR A 541 5.64 -14.70 5.83
CA THR A 541 6.30 -15.13 7.05
C THR A 541 5.25 -15.45 8.10
N LEU A 542 5.40 -16.61 8.73
CA LEU A 542 4.52 -17.10 9.79
C LEU A 542 5.31 -17.27 11.08
N ALA A 543 4.70 -16.94 12.22
CA ALA A 543 5.26 -17.22 13.53
C ALA A 543 4.42 -18.21 14.32
N ALA A 544 5.08 -19.08 15.08
CA ALA A 544 4.44 -19.98 16.02
C ALA A 544 5.30 -20.15 17.28
N PRO A 545 4.72 -20.34 18.48
CA PRO A 545 5.49 -20.72 19.65
C PRO A 545 6.28 -22.02 19.41
N ALA A 546 7.51 -22.09 19.93
CA ALA A 546 8.38 -23.26 19.89
C ALA A 546 8.66 -23.71 21.35
N GLY A 547 7.67 -24.34 21.97
CA GLY A 547 7.68 -24.60 23.41
C GLY A 547 7.48 -23.33 24.22
N GLU A 548 8.04 -23.27 25.43
CA GLU A 548 7.83 -22.12 26.32
C GLU A 548 8.75 -20.94 26.03
N ASN A 549 9.99 -21.18 25.57
CA ASN A 549 11.07 -20.19 25.59
C ASN A 549 11.62 -19.80 24.21
N ALA A 550 10.92 -20.18 23.15
CA ALA A 550 11.35 -19.90 21.78
C ALA A 550 10.15 -19.73 20.85
N VAL A 551 10.45 -19.23 19.65
CA VAL A 551 9.49 -19.03 18.57
C VAL A 551 10.06 -19.62 17.29
N TRP A 552 9.21 -20.31 16.54
CA TRP A 552 9.44 -20.62 15.13
C TRP A 552 9.03 -19.45 14.26
N SER A 553 9.89 -19.07 13.32
CA SER A 553 9.54 -18.26 12.17
C SER A 553 9.73 -19.08 10.89
N LEU A 554 8.68 -19.18 10.09
CA LEU A 554 8.68 -19.85 8.78
C LEU A 554 8.58 -18.81 7.68
N ASP A 555 9.63 -18.69 6.88
CA ASP A 555 9.60 -17.98 5.60
C ASP A 555 9.11 -18.96 4.51
N VAL A 556 7.84 -18.80 4.13
CA VAL A 556 7.19 -19.65 3.11
C VAL A 556 7.81 -19.43 1.73
N SER A 557 8.28 -18.21 1.44
CA SER A 557 8.94 -17.90 0.16
C SER A 557 10.27 -18.65 0.04
N ARG A 558 11.04 -18.73 1.11
CA ARG A 558 12.36 -19.41 1.14
C ARG A 558 12.30 -20.89 1.54
N ARG A 559 11.13 -21.38 1.98
CA ARG A 559 10.95 -22.73 2.54
C ARG A 559 11.91 -22.98 3.70
N ALA A 560 12.07 -21.97 4.55
CA ALA A 560 13.08 -21.96 5.59
C ALA A 560 12.45 -21.69 6.95
N TRP A 561 12.75 -22.57 7.90
CA TRP A 561 12.45 -22.37 9.30
C TRP A 561 13.63 -21.73 10.02
N SER A 562 13.32 -20.83 10.94
CA SER A 562 14.26 -20.27 11.91
C SER A 562 13.68 -20.44 13.32
N ARG A 563 14.54 -20.76 14.28
CA ARG A 563 14.17 -20.83 15.70
C ARG A 563 14.82 -19.69 16.44
N VAL A 564 14.03 -18.80 16.99
CA VAL A 564 14.50 -17.65 17.77
C VAL A 564 14.32 -17.98 19.24
N ALA A 565 15.42 -18.00 19.99
CA ALA A 565 15.38 -18.11 21.45
C ALA A 565 14.98 -16.75 22.03
N THR A 566 13.97 -16.72 22.89
CA THR A 566 13.36 -15.48 23.37
C THR A 566 13.33 -15.45 24.89
N GLY A 567 12.59 -16.38 25.48
CA GLY A 567 12.13 -16.37 26.86
C GLY A 567 10.65 -16.77 26.90
N PRO A 568 10.01 -16.80 28.09
CA PRO A 568 8.65 -17.30 28.24
C PRO A 568 7.66 -16.54 27.34
N VAL A 569 7.18 -17.16 26.27
CA VAL A 569 6.33 -16.51 25.27
C VAL A 569 4.90 -16.39 25.81
N ALA A 570 4.33 -15.18 25.73
CA ALA A 570 2.92 -14.92 25.99
C ALA A 570 2.15 -14.77 24.67
N ALA A 571 2.69 -14.00 23.73
CA ALA A 571 2.14 -13.84 22.39
C ALA A 571 3.25 -13.60 21.35
N VAL A 572 2.96 -13.92 20.10
CA VAL A 572 3.87 -13.75 18.98
C VAL A 572 3.09 -13.40 17.72
N ASN A 573 3.71 -12.65 16.80
CA ASN A 573 3.18 -12.44 15.46
C ASN A 573 4.31 -12.08 14.47
N ALA A 574 4.28 -12.66 13.26
CA ALA A 574 5.20 -12.31 12.17
C ALA A 574 4.64 -11.13 11.35
N VAL A 575 5.42 -10.05 11.23
CA VAL A 575 5.03 -8.87 10.43
C VAL A 575 5.13 -9.16 8.93
N GLY A 576 6.19 -9.86 8.52
CA GLY A 576 6.42 -10.28 7.14
C GLY A 576 7.88 -10.16 6.70
N GLU A 577 8.14 -10.48 5.43
CA GLU A 577 9.51 -10.61 4.92
C GLU A 577 10.33 -9.33 5.14
N GLY A 578 11.46 -9.46 5.84
CA GLY A 578 12.39 -8.36 6.15
C GLY A 578 11.95 -7.44 7.30
N ALA A 579 10.75 -7.65 7.84
CA ALA A 579 10.23 -6.97 9.01
C ALA A 579 10.56 -7.75 10.30
N PRO A 580 10.44 -7.14 11.49
CA PRO A 580 10.77 -7.83 12.73
C PRO A 580 9.72 -8.89 13.10
N LEU A 581 10.18 -9.96 13.74
CA LEU A 581 9.35 -10.89 14.49
C LEU A 581 9.00 -10.26 15.84
N LEU A 582 7.69 -10.10 16.13
CA LEU A 582 7.23 -9.50 17.37
C LEU A 582 6.90 -10.58 18.40
N VAL A 583 7.50 -10.47 19.58
CA VAL A 583 7.33 -11.43 20.68
C VAL A 583 7.05 -10.68 21.96
N LEU A 584 5.88 -10.91 22.55
CA LEU A 584 5.55 -10.46 23.89
C LEU A 584 5.82 -11.62 24.85
N THR A 585 6.72 -11.42 25.80
CA THR A 585 7.03 -12.43 26.83
C THR A 585 6.15 -12.23 28.07
N ARG A 586 6.07 -13.26 28.93
CA ARG A 586 5.20 -13.26 30.13
C ARG A 586 5.52 -12.17 31.15
N ASP A 587 6.74 -11.63 31.14
CA ASP A 587 7.14 -10.44 31.93
C ASP A 587 6.52 -9.13 31.39
N GLY A 588 5.75 -9.19 30.30
CA GLY A 588 5.04 -8.08 29.68
C GLY A 588 5.91 -7.11 28.89
N VAL A 589 7.11 -7.55 28.47
CA VAL A 589 7.99 -6.81 27.56
C VAL A 589 7.81 -7.31 26.13
N LEU A 590 7.44 -6.38 25.23
CA LEU A 590 7.40 -6.64 23.78
C LEU A 590 8.80 -6.49 23.20
N ARG A 591 9.24 -7.46 22.40
CA ARG A 591 10.55 -7.51 21.75
C ARG A 591 10.39 -7.70 20.25
N ALA A 592 11.29 -7.06 19.50
CA ALA A 592 11.41 -7.18 18.07
C ALA A 592 12.69 -7.94 17.75
N TYR A 593 12.57 -9.08 17.08
CA TYR A 593 13.72 -9.89 16.66
C TYR A 593 13.90 -9.80 15.15
N ASP A 594 15.16 -9.86 14.72
CA ASP A 594 15.51 -10.16 13.35
C ASP A 594 15.18 -11.64 13.05
N GLU A 595 14.31 -11.90 12.08
CA GLU A 595 13.85 -13.25 11.75
C GLU A 595 14.98 -14.17 11.25
N THR A 596 16.02 -13.61 10.63
CA THR A 596 17.10 -14.42 10.03
C THR A 596 18.20 -14.75 11.04
N THR A 597 18.60 -13.77 11.83
CA THR A 597 19.72 -13.86 12.76
C THR A 597 19.29 -14.21 14.18
N GLY A 598 18.00 -14.04 14.51
CA GLY A 598 17.45 -14.19 15.85
C GLY A 598 17.92 -13.11 16.83
N GLN A 599 18.58 -12.05 16.37
CA GLN A 599 19.04 -10.96 17.23
C GLN A 599 17.88 -10.05 17.62
N GLU A 600 17.80 -9.70 18.90
CA GLU A 600 16.90 -8.67 19.38
C GLU A 600 17.33 -7.30 18.86
N ARG A 601 16.40 -6.57 18.23
CA ARG A 601 16.61 -5.24 17.67
C ARG A 601 16.08 -4.13 18.58
N ALA A 602 14.97 -4.38 19.26
CA ALA A 602 14.32 -3.42 20.15
C ALA A 602 13.46 -4.13 21.20
N GLN A 603 13.22 -3.45 22.32
CA GLN A 603 12.31 -3.89 23.37
C GLN A 603 11.52 -2.71 23.96
N ALA A 604 10.28 -2.97 24.37
CA ALA A 604 9.41 -2.01 25.02
C ALA A 604 8.58 -2.69 26.13
N PRO A 605 8.69 -2.26 27.40
CA PRO A 605 7.81 -2.75 28.45
C PRO A 605 6.38 -2.22 28.24
N LEU A 606 5.39 -3.11 28.22
CA LEU A 606 3.99 -2.75 27.97
C LEU A 606 3.09 -2.98 29.18
N MET A 607 3.32 -4.05 29.93
CA MET A 607 2.48 -4.46 31.06
C MET A 607 3.32 -5.28 32.06
N PRO A 608 2.86 -5.50 33.31
CA PRO A 608 3.58 -6.32 34.29
C PRO A 608 3.37 -7.83 34.11
N ASP A 609 2.25 -8.26 33.51
CA ASP A 609 1.92 -9.65 33.23
C ASP A 609 1.18 -9.71 31.88
N ALA A 610 1.73 -10.48 30.93
CA ALA A 610 1.16 -10.64 29.59
C ALA A 610 0.28 -11.89 29.44
N THR A 611 -0.07 -12.57 30.53
CA THR A 611 -0.95 -13.75 30.47
C THR A 611 -2.29 -13.40 29.82
N GLY A 612 -2.60 -14.03 28.68
CA GLY A 612 -3.81 -13.78 27.90
C GLY A 612 -3.71 -12.62 26.91
N ALA A 613 -2.57 -11.95 26.81
CA ALA A 613 -2.33 -10.93 25.79
C ALA A 613 -2.16 -11.59 24.41
N ALA A 614 -2.42 -10.83 23.36
CA ALA A 614 -2.28 -11.22 21.97
C ALA A 614 -1.74 -10.03 21.15
N ILE A 615 -1.18 -10.34 19.98
CA ILE A 615 -0.60 -9.36 19.07
C ILE A 615 -1.33 -9.48 17.72
N GLN A 616 -1.94 -8.38 17.27
CA GLN A 616 -2.45 -8.21 15.91
C GLN A 616 -1.51 -7.25 15.15
N VAL A 617 -1.33 -7.43 13.85
CA VAL A 617 -0.32 -6.68 13.07
C VAL A 617 -0.88 -6.26 11.73
N ASP A 618 -0.85 -4.97 11.39
CA ASP A 618 -1.12 -4.44 10.04
C ASP A 618 0.18 -4.17 9.25
N THR A 619 0.10 -3.39 8.17
CA THR A 619 1.25 -3.06 7.32
C THR A 619 2.22 -2.06 7.94
N THR A 620 1.83 -1.34 8.98
CA THR A 620 2.59 -0.25 9.62
C THR A 620 2.57 -0.26 11.16
N ARG A 621 1.64 -0.97 11.81
CA ARG A 621 1.39 -0.99 13.26
C ARG A 621 1.15 -2.40 13.78
N ALA A 622 1.47 -2.60 15.05
CA ALA A 622 1.01 -3.73 15.84
C ALA A 622 0.10 -3.26 16.96
N TYR A 623 -0.89 -4.07 17.31
CA TYR A 623 -1.83 -3.82 18.39
C TYR A 623 -1.66 -4.90 19.44
N VAL A 624 -1.54 -4.50 20.71
CA VAL A 624 -1.35 -5.40 21.84
C VAL A 624 -2.38 -5.08 22.92
N ASN A 625 -3.27 -6.02 23.22
CA ASN A 625 -4.23 -5.85 24.32
C ASN A 625 -3.55 -6.03 25.68
N ASN A 626 -4.03 -5.31 26.69
CA ASN A 626 -3.68 -5.54 28.09
C ASN A 626 -4.86 -6.21 28.80
N PRO A 627 -4.86 -7.54 29.01
CA PRO A 627 -6.02 -8.28 29.53
C PRO A 627 -6.45 -7.89 30.95
N ALA A 628 -5.56 -7.28 31.72
CA ALA A 628 -5.85 -6.81 33.07
C ALA A 628 -6.63 -5.50 33.10
N SER A 629 -6.63 -4.75 31.98
CA SER A 629 -7.22 -3.42 31.84
C SER A 629 -8.05 -3.32 30.55
N GLY A 630 -8.62 -2.14 30.28
CA GLY A 630 -9.30 -1.84 29.02
C GLY A 630 -8.37 -1.31 27.92
N GLU A 631 -7.05 -1.37 28.10
CA GLU A 631 -6.10 -0.75 27.17
C GLU A 631 -5.69 -1.68 26.02
N VAL A 632 -5.59 -1.11 24.82
CA VAL A 632 -4.94 -1.72 23.66
C VAL A 632 -3.87 -0.76 23.15
N TYR A 633 -2.63 -1.19 23.13
CA TYR A 633 -1.49 -0.38 22.72
C TYR A 633 -1.27 -0.48 21.22
N GLU A 634 -1.20 0.66 20.54
CA GLU A 634 -0.75 0.76 19.15
C GLU A 634 0.76 0.99 19.15
N ILE A 635 1.50 0.08 18.53
CA ILE A 635 2.96 0.04 18.51
C ILE A 635 3.45 0.26 17.08
N ASP A 636 4.32 1.25 16.91
CA ASP A 636 5.07 1.43 15.67
C ASP A 636 6.30 0.50 15.69
N TYR A 637 6.17 -0.66 15.06
CA TYR A 637 7.27 -1.63 14.99
C TYR A 637 8.40 -1.19 14.05
N ASN A 638 8.20 -0.15 13.23
CA ASN A 638 9.25 0.43 12.39
C ASN A 638 10.06 1.51 13.13
N ASP A 639 9.60 1.94 14.31
CA ASP A 639 10.21 2.99 15.11
C ASP A 639 10.55 2.47 16.52
N ASN A 640 11.41 1.44 16.58
CA ASN A 640 11.93 0.84 17.82
C ASN A 640 10.83 0.46 18.84
N LEU A 641 9.71 -0.08 18.37
CA LEU A 641 8.55 -0.44 19.20
C LEU A 641 7.96 0.75 19.97
N ARG A 642 8.07 1.97 19.45
CA ARG A 642 7.45 3.14 20.09
C ARG A 642 5.95 2.94 20.16
N ARG A 643 5.40 3.13 21.36
CA ARG A 643 3.94 3.22 21.55
C ARG A 643 3.46 4.50 20.88
N ALA A 644 2.72 4.35 19.79
CA ALA A 644 2.15 5.45 19.02
C ALA A 644 0.94 6.04 19.74
N ARG A 645 0.00 5.17 20.14
CA ARG A 645 -1.25 5.53 20.82
C ARG A 645 -1.68 4.44 21.79
N THR A 646 -2.71 4.70 22.58
CA THR A 646 -3.37 3.72 23.44
C THR A 646 -4.87 3.91 23.31
N PHE A 647 -5.57 2.87 22.85
CA PHE A 647 -7.02 2.84 22.81
C PHE A 647 -7.53 2.33 24.16
N THR A 648 -8.57 2.95 24.70
CA THR A 648 -9.17 2.54 25.97
C THR A 648 -10.61 2.15 25.72
N VAL A 649 -10.95 0.90 26.02
CA VAL A 649 -12.32 0.41 26.13
C VAL A 649 -12.75 0.35 27.59
N GLU A 650 -14.03 0.52 27.85
CA GLU A 650 -14.58 0.31 29.19
C GLU A 650 -14.50 -1.19 29.57
N GLY A 651 -14.11 -1.50 30.81
CA GLY A 651 -13.93 -2.88 31.26
C GLY A 651 -12.54 -3.42 30.91
N LYS A 652 -12.47 -4.69 30.48
CA LYS A 652 -11.21 -5.36 30.12
C LYS A 652 -11.12 -5.72 28.64
N ALA A 653 -9.96 -5.49 28.04
CA ALA A 653 -9.61 -5.95 26.70
C ALA A 653 -9.07 -7.40 26.76
N SER A 654 -9.92 -8.35 27.18
CA SER A 654 -9.50 -9.74 27.42
C SER A 654 -9.18 -10.49 26.13
N TYR A 655 -10.00 -10.30 25.11
CA TYR A 655 -9.85 -10.92 23.81
C TYR A 655 -10.04 -9.86 22.73
N PHE A 656 -9.28 -9.95 21.64
CA PHE A 656 -9.48 -9.08 20.50
C PHE A 656 -9.03 -9.70 19.18
N VAL A 657 -9.65 -9.24 18.10
CA VAL A 657 -9.26 -9.56 16.73
C VAL A 657 -9.37 -8.31 15.87
N GLU A 658 -8.52 -8.22 14.86
CA GLU A 658 -8.60 -7.14 13.89
C GLU A 658 -9.47 -7.51 12.68
N THR A 659 -10.16 -6.51 12.17
CA THR A 659 -11.07 -6.55 11.01
C THR A 659 -10.85 -5.33 10.11
N GLY A 660 -11.40 -5.35 8.91
CA GLY A 660 -11.26 -4.30 7.90
C GLY A 660 -10.15 -4.57 6.89
N ARG A 661 -9.88 -5.85 6.59
CA ARG A 661 -8.73 -6.30 5.82
C ARG A 661 -9.03 -7.51 4.95
#